data_AF-A0A078KZR5-F1
#
_entry.id   AF-A0A078KZR5-F1
#
_cell.length_a   1.000
_cell.length_b   1.000
_cell.length_c   1.000
_cell.angle_alpha   90.00
_cell.angle_beta   90.00
_cell.angle_gamma   90.00
#
_symmetry.space_group_name_H-M   'P 1'
#
loop_
_entity.id
_entity.type
_entity.pdbx_description
1 polymer ?
#
loop_
_entity_poly.entity_id
_entity_poly.type
_entity_poly.pdbx_seq_one_letter_code
_entity_poly.pdbx_strand_id
1 'polypeptide(L)'
;MKEKSLSIKDQLAKLVSEKPYPDNYEEALKIWDKFNKKHQFYIPGAQEETNKKSAPDEILKKYSSPEQQKSIVLIQQYWKKLRSQDSLMQVRSKNHPFQGFLGNEPVKKSINSQKLSQLENAINEGNWNDAIFQDETIPYLTLSLLTSKKISEQQGLTILERHQTFKDYPPKQTYRILDDNNQFTEDAKKILIDSMQTMNFLKPLSERQIESFRVLIMCLPKSEQIFYTTELGDIAISTSFGANLSEAFDTITVRKGEVIHMSNGAEHASGIARFGIDEYEVPKGEIGSKVIADIENRVRAGERPQALHYPGTIPYGDIHSYSNVSFFTASRHDAGHALGQSCTPNPFLRAFDRMIDVARAATDIKSSKEIWSWTDRDYNYFLSKNKTLRFDPTNLSETTALWCEMLSLGDADSRYSFNGYLFNNKTQCPPVLGTAIYIDMLKHPNQWLELKIAPESLTGEYKKSYELVKTIYDNIKNDRPSIQLLKCQLYFNLNLENRAAEFGRLNELINNNSEKISTLLEFKKVTKATTTKTHGTNSLNLTFNGVPTDLIRSNTYDFIKDTIEKGESKILGLVDPKVLPQLPIQSRYCLELIGKGNSQNILKKVKEELGLTSAHIQNAEDIDNLFTLTFKYNDISCLKPLIDSGKISISQLLKLKKESHEYLNQFNQEAITLITQDVMSLDQFLSMAKNERTTLCRLLQNERETSSERPLMGLLCEGYLSWSELIHMSADEIETAKESTVLATLGS
;
A
#
# COMPACT_ATOMS: atom_id res chain seq x y z
N MET A 1 -25.86 -40.77 3.80
CA MET A 1 -26.73 -39.57 3.95
C MET A 1 -26.65 -38.80 2.64
N LYS A 2 -27.74 -38.68 1.88
CA LYS A 2 -27.78 -37.84 0.67
C LYS A 2 -28.09 -36.41 1.13
N GLU A 3 -27.10 -35.53 1.13
CA GLU A 3 -27.36 -34.09 1.28
C GLU A 3 -28.20 -33.64 0.07
N LYS A 4 -29.42 -33.19 0.35
CA LYS A 4 -30.22 -32.48 -0.65
C LYS A 4 -29.51 -31.16 -0.94
N SER A 5 -28.95 -31.02 -2.15
CA SER A 5 -28.49 -29.73 -2.64
C SER A 5 -29.71 -28.79 -2.70
N LEU A 6 -29.80 -27.86 -1.76
CA LEU A 6 -30.76 -26.75 -1.85
C LEU A 6 -30.55 -26.04 -3.19
N SER A 7 -31.65 -25.69 -3.87
CA SER A 7 -31.51 -24.96 -5.13
C SER A 7 -30.81 -23.63 -4.86
N ILE A 8 -30.04 -23.13 -5.83
CA ILE A 8 -29.36 -21.82 -5.74
C ILE A 8 -30.36 -20.72 -5.32
N LYS A 9 -31.63 -20.85 -5.72
CA LYS A 9 -32.72 -19.95 -5.36
C LYS A 9 -33.07 -20.00 -3.87
N ASP A 10 -33.04 -21.18 -3.24
CA ASP A 10 -33.28 -21.36 -1.81
C ASP A 10 -32.08 -20.92 -0.96
N GLN A 11 -30.86 -21.09 -1.47
CA GLN A 11 -29.64 -20.56 -0.84
C GLN A 11 -29.62 -19.03 -0.88
N LEU A 12 -30.00 -18.43 -2.02
CA LEU A 12 -30.17 -16.98 -2.18
C LEU A 12 -31.31 -16.44 -1.32
N ALA A 13 -32.46 -17.12 -1.24
CA ALA A 13 -33.57 -16.71 -0.37
C ALA A 13 -33.18 -16.75 1.12
N LYS A 14 -32.36 -17.72 1.53
CA LYS A 14 -31.84 -17.82 2.90
C LYS A 14 -30.84 -16.70 3.21
N LEU A 15 -29.95 -16.36 2.26
CA LEU A 15 -29.03 -15.21 2.35
C LEU A 15 -29.75 -13.86 2.40
N VAL A 16 -30.90 -13.73 1.72
CA VAL A 16 -31.74 -12.51 1.75
C VAL A 16 -32.57 -12.41 3.05
N SER A 17 -32.78 -13.51 3.77
CA SER A 17 -33.61 -13.54 4.98
C SER A 17 -32.89 -13.18 6.28
N GLU A 18 -31.55 -13.21 6.31
CA GLU A 18 -30.79 -12.76 7.47
C GLU A 18 -30.76 -11.23 7.47
N LYS A 19 -31.45 -10.62 8.44
CA LYS A 19 -31.35 -9.18 8.66
C LYS A 19 -29.88 -8.83 8.94
N PRO A 20 -29.22 -7.98 8.12
CA PRO A 20 -27.80 -7.65 8.32
C PRO A 20 -27.54 -6.81 9.57
N TYR A 21 -28.60 -6.25 10.18
CA TYR A 21 -28.53 -5.36 11.32
C TYR A 21 -29.41 -5.89 12.47
N PRO A 22 -28.88 -5.93 13.71
CA PRO A 22 -29.68 -6.23 14.89
C PRO A 22 -30.66 -5.08 15.15
N ASP A 23 -31.91 -5.42 15.41
CA ASP A 23 -32.93 -4.43 15.79
C ASP A 23 -33.17 -4.44 17.32
N ASN A 24 -32.52 -5.34 18.07
CA ASN A 24 -32.64 -5.47 19.53
C ASN A 24 -31.39 -6.08 20.19
N TYR A 25 -31.38 -6.09 21.52
CA TYR A 25 -30.25 -6.56 22.34
C TYR A 25 -29.90 -8.05 22.15
N GLU A 26 -30.90 -8.94 22.05
CA GLU A 26 -30.65 -10.38 21.89
C GLU A 26 -30.02 -10.71 20.53
N GLU A 27 -30.45 -10.01 19.48
CA GLU A 27 -29.83 -10.10 18.15
C GLU A 27 -28.41 -9.55 18.17
N ALA A 28 -28.18 -8.41 18.84
CA ALA A 28 -26.86 -7.81 18.98
C ALA A 28 -25.86 -8.75 19.70
N LEU A 29 -26.30 -9.48 20.74
CA LEU A 29 -25.48 -10.50 21.39
C LEU A 29 -25.08 -11.65 20.46
N LYS A 30 -26.00 -12.13 19.62
CA LYS A 30 -25.71 -13.18 18.62
C LYS A 30 -24.72 -12.69 17.57
N ILE A 31 -24.84 -11.43 17.17
CA ILE A 31 -23.91 -10.78 16.24
C ILE A 31 -22.52 -10.65 16.85
N TRP A 32 -22.40 -10.22 18.10
CA TRP A 32 -21.13 -10.19 18.82
C TRP A 32 -20.51 -11.59 18.97
N ASP A 33 -21.30 -12.62 19.26
CA ASP A 33 -20.81 -14.00 19.32
C ASP A 33 -20.29 -14.48 17.95
N LYS A 34 -21.03 -14.24 16.86
CA LYS A 34 -20.57 -14.56 15.48
C LYS A 34 -19.30 -13.78 15.13
N PHE A 35 -19.25 -12.49 15.43
CA PHE A 35 -18.10 -11.61 15.19
C PHE A 35 -16.86 -12.08 15.95
N ASN A 36 -16.97 -12.32 17.26
CA ASN A 36 -15.86 -12.76 18.09
C ASN A 36 -15.35 -14.16 17.69
N LYS A 37 -16.25 -15.07 17.26
CA LYS A 37 -15.85 -16.37 16.70
C LYS A 37 -15.12 -16.24 15.37
N LYS A 38 -15.60 -15.39 14.45
CA LYS A 38 -14.99 -15.14 13.14
C LYS A 38 -13.55 -14.63 13.30
N HIS A 39 -13.34 -13.63 14.16
CA HIS A 39 -12.05 -12.95 14.33
C HIS A 39 -11.24 -13.45 15.53
N GLN A 40 -11.67 -14.55 16.16
CA GLN A 40 -11.01 -15.18 17.31
C GLN A 40 -10.71 -14.23 18.47
N PHE A 41 -11.57 -13.24 18.70
CA PHE A 41 -11.41 -12.29 19.80
C PHE A 41 -11.54 -12.99 21.14
N TYR A 42 -10.65 -12.64 22.07
CA TYR A 42 -10.73 -13.14 23.43
C TYR A 42 -11.83 -12.43 24.25
N ILE A 43 -12.79 -13.21 24.78
CA ILE A 43 -13.83 -12.74 25.70
C ILE A 43 -13.55 -13.24 27.13
N PRO A 44 -13.44 -12.33 28.13
CA PRO A 44 -13.35 -12.70 29.55
C PRO A 44 -14.44 -13.69 29.98
N GLY A 45 -14.06 -14.75 30.70
CA GLY A 45 -15.02 -15.72 31.28
C GLY A 45 -15.55 -16.82 30.34
N ALA A 46 -15.21 -16.82 29.05
CA ALA A 46 -15.72 -17.81 28.07
C ALA A 46 -14.99 -19.18 28.06
N GLN A 47 -13.95 -19.36 28.88
CA GLN A 47 -13.33 -20.67 29.08
C GLN A 47 -13.61 -21.17 30.48
N GLU A 48 -14.02 -22.44 30.59
CA GLU A 48 -14.15 -23.14 31.87
C GLU A 48 -12.90 -22.86 32.70
N GLU A 49 -13.10 -22.28 33.88
CA GLU A 49 -12.08 -22.27 34.91
C GLU A 49 -11.65 -23.70 35.10
N THR A 50 -10.51 -24.10 34.50
CA THR A 50 -9.85 -25.31 34.93
C THR A 50 -9.56 -25.07 36.39
N ASN A 51 -10.34 -25.72 37.26
CA ASN A 51 -10.31 -25.67 38.72
C ASN A 51 -8.90 -26.03 39.20
N LYS A 52 -7.94 -25.11 39.03
CA LYS A 52 -6.65 -25.16 39.68
C LYS A 52 -6.92 -24.66 41.09
N LYS A 53 -7.30 -25.62 41.95
CA LYS A 53 -7.22 -25.45 43.40
C LYS A 53 -5.95 -24.68 43.72
N SER A 54 -6.09 -23.62 44.51
CA SER A 54 -4.97 -22.83 44.97
C SER A 54 -3.94 -23.76 45.60
N ALA A 55 -2.83 -23.93 44.91
CA ALA A 55 -1.77 -24.86 45.27
C ALA A 55 -0.89 -24.48 46.48
N PRO A 56 -0.99 -23.34 47.22
CA PRO A 56 -0.02 -23.05 48.28
C PRO A 56 0.04 -24.13 49.37
N ASP A 57 -1.11 -24.63 49.84
CA ASP A 57 -1.17 -25.54 50.98
C ASP A 57 -0.88 -26.99 50.60
N GLU A 58 -1.21 -27.41 49.37
CA GLU A 58 -0.88 -28.75 48.85
C GLU A 58 0.59 -28.86 48.42
N ILE A 59 1.20 -27.78 47.92
CA ILE A 59 2.64 -27.73 47.60
C ILE A 59 3.45 -27.84 48.89
N LEU A 60 3.11 -27.09 49.95
CA LEU A 60 3.82 -27.17 51.24
C LEU A 60 3.75 -28.56 51.88
N LYS A 61 2.64 -29.30 51.70
CA LYS A 61 2.51 -30.70 52.13
C LYS A 61 3.38 -31.68 51.34
N LYS A 62 3.84 -31.31 50.15
CA LYS A 62 4.63 -32.16 49.24
C LYS A 62 6.15 -32.10 49.51
N TYR A 63 6.62 -31.10 50.26
CA TYR A 63 8.03 -30.93 50.59
C TYR A 63 8.28 -31.19 52.08
N SER A 64 9.03 -32.26 52.37
CA SER A 64 9.14 -32.86 53.70
C SER A 64 10.27 -32.31 54.56
N SER A 65 11.27 -31.65 53.97
CA SER A 65 12.44 -31.16 54.72
C SER A 65 12.26 -29.71 55.20
N PRO A 66 12.72 -29.37 56.42
CA PRO A 66 12.74 -27.99 56.92
C PRO A 66 13.47 -27.02 55.99
N GLU A 67 14.55 -27.44 55.33
CA GLU A 67 15.28 -26.62 54.38
C GLU A 67 14.42 -26.27 53.15
N GLN A 68 13.71 -27.24 52.57
CA GLN A 68 12.82 -26.98 51.43
C GLN A 68 11.69 -26.02 51.82
N GLN A 69 11.11 -26.19 53.00
CA GLN A 69 10.07 -25.28 53.51
C GLN A 69 10.62 -23.86 53.68
N LYS A 70 11.83 -23.70 54.24
CA LYS A 70 12.50 -22.40 54.37
C LYS A 70 12.78 -21.77 53.01
N SER A 71 13.26 -22.54 52.03
CA SER A 71 13.47 -22.06 50.66
C SER A 71 12.17 -21.60 50.00
N ILE A 72 11.08 -22.34 50.17
CA ILE A 72 9.76 -21.96 49.65
C ILE A 72 9.29 -20.63 50.25
N VAL A 73 9.42 -20.45 51.58
CA VAL A 73 9.06 -19.19 52.25
C VAL A 73 9.87 -18.02 51.70
N LEU A 74 11.19 -18.19 51.52
CA LEU A 74 12.05 -17.15 50.96
C LEU A 74 11.66 -16.80 49.51
N ILE A 75 11.37 -17.81 48.68
CA ILE A 75 10.86 -17.61 47.31
C ILE A 75 9.53 -16.87 47.33
N GLN A 76 8.59 -17.24 48.21
CA GLN A 76 7.30 -16.57 48.36
C GLN A 76 7.45 -15.12 48.81
N GLN A 77 8.32 -14.83 49.78
CA GLN A 77 8.63 -13.47 50.23
C GLN A 77 9.24 -12.64 49.11
N TYR A 78 10.20 -13.20 48.37
CA TYR A 78 10.79 -12.56 47.20
C TYR A 78 9.73 -12.25 46.14
N TRP A 79 8.85 -13.20 45.81
CA TRP A 79 7.74 -12.97 44.88
C TRP A 79 6.75 -11.92 45.38
N LYS A 80 6.39 -11.93 46.67
CA LYS A 80 5.54 -10.89 47.26
C LYS A 80 6.16 -9.50 47.11
N LYS A 81 7.46 -9.38 47.39
CA LYS A 81 8.21 -8.12 47.21
C LYS A 81 8.23 -7.68 45.75
N LEU A 82 8.48 -8.58 44.81
CA LEU A 82 8.45 -8.24 43.38
C LEU A 82 7.06 -7.76 42.94
N ARG A 83 5.99 -8.40 43.44
CA ARG A 83 4.59 -8.03 43.13
C ARG A 83 4.09 -6.77 43.83
N SER A 84 4.83 -6.23 44.80
CA SER A 84 4.54 -4.94 45.42
C SER A 84 5.33 -3.78 44.79
N GLN A 85 6.11 -4.05 43.75
CA GLN A 85 6.95 -3.08 43.04
C GLN A 85 6.61 -3.12 41.54
N ASP A 86 7.07 -2.13 40.78
CA ASP A 86 6.94 -2.07 39.31
C ASP A 86 7.90 -3.02 38.60
N SER A 87 7.96 -4.26 39.09
CA SER A 87 8.76 -5.32 38.51
C SER A 87 8.16 -5.76 37.18
N LEU A 88 9.01 -5.91 36.18
CA LEU A 88 8.64 -6.38 34.85
C LEU A 88 9.13 -7.81 34.63
N MET A 89 8.29 -8.62 34.00
CA MET A 89 8.61 -9.99 33.61
C MET A 89 8.59 -10.11 32.08
N GLN A 90 9.59 -10.77 31.50
CA GLN A 90 9.62 -11.05 30.07
C GLN A 90 8.53 -12.07 29.70
N VAL A 91 7.82 -11.80 28.60
CA VAL A 91 6.85 -12.72 28.00
C VAL A 91 7.55 -13.40 26.83
N ARG A 92 7.52 -14.73 26.80
CA ARG A 92 7.91 -15.49 25.60
C ARG A 92 6.70 -15.54 24.67
N SER A 93 6.82 -14.93 23.49
CA SER A 93 5.76 -14.87 22.48
C SER A 93 5.46 -16.24 21.86
N LYS A 94 6.49 -17.08 21.70
CA LYS A 94 6.35 -18.42 21.12
C LYS A 94 5.40 -19.30 21.94
N ASN A 95 4.35 -19.81 21.28
CA ASN A 95 3.28 -20.63 21.87
C ASN A 95 2.42 -19.89 22.91
N HIS A 96 2.45 -18.55 22.94
CA HIS A 96 1.57 -17.78 23.80
C HIS A 96 0.15 -17.74 23.19
N PRO A 97 -0.94 -17.82 23.99
CA PRO A 97 -2.31 -17.70 23.47
C PRO A 97 -2.60 -16.40 22.72
N PHE A 98 -1.76 -15.39 22.91
CA PHE A 98 -1.82 -14.08 22.27
C PHE A 98 -0.67 -13.87 21.26
N GLN A 99 -0.14 -14.93 20.66
CA GLN A 99 0.99 -14.82 19.72
C GLN A 99 0.66 -13.90 18.53
N GLY A 100 -0.57 -13.90 18.02
CA GLY A 100 -1.00 -12.97 16.97
C GLY A 100 -0.82 -11.50 17.38
N PHE A 101 -1.31 -11.16 18.57
CA PHE A 101 -1.16 -9.83 19.17
C PHE A 101 0.29 -9.46 19.49
N LEU A 102 1.09 -10.40 20.02
CA LEU A 102 2.47 -10.13 20.47
C LEU A 102 3.51 -10.13 19.35
N GLY A 103 3.22 -10.75 18.20
CA GLY A 103 4.20 -10.99 17.17
C GLY A 103 5.39 -11.85 17.65
N ASN A 104 6.57 -11.62 17.08
CA ASN A 104 7.80 -12.35 17.40
C ASN A 104 8.71 -11.60 18.39
N GLU A 105 8.33 -10.39 18.82
CA GLU A 105 9.17 -9.53 19.65
C GLU A 105 9.17 -9.94 21.14
N PRO A 106 10.31 -9.82 21.85
CA PRO A 106 10.38 -10.05 23.28
C PRO A 106 9.80 -8.86 24.05
N VAL A 107 8.54 -8.96 24.45
CA VAL A 107 7.88 -7.93 25.28
C VAL A 107 7.96 -8.23 26.78
N LYS A 108 7.74 -7.19 27.59
CA LYS A 108 7.65 -7.30 29.05
C LYS A 108 6.22 -7.04 29.52
N LYS A 109 5.85 -7.56 30.69
CA LYS A 109 4.58 -7.26 31.38
C LYS A 109 4.80 -7.00 32.86
N SER A 110 3.89 -6.28 33.51
CA SER A 110 4.01 -5.90 34.93
C SER A 110 3.49 -7.00 35.85
N ILE A 111 4.15 -7.26 36.97
CA ILE A 111 3.64 -8.19 38.00
C ILE A 111 3.15 -7.48 39.27
N ASN A 112 3.04 -6.13 39.24
CA ASN A 112 2.57 -5.34 40.36
C ASN A 112 1.08 -5.61 40.65
N SER A 113 0.77 -6.39 41.69
CA SER A 113 -0.60 -6.82 41.96
C SER A 113 -1.53 -5.68 42.39
N GLN A 114 -1.01 -4.65 43.05
CA GLN A 114 -1.83 -3.52 43.49
C GLN A 114 -2.26 -2.68 42.29
N LYS A 115 -1.32 -2.28 41.42
CA LYS A 115 -1.62 -1.54 40.19
C LYS A 115 -2.50 -2.33 39.23
N LEU A 116 -2.29 -3.64 39.12
CA LEU A 116 -3.15 -4.51 38.30
C LEU A 116 -4.60 -4.52 38.81
N SER A 117 -4.79 -4.62 40.12
CA SER A 117 -6.13 -4.60 40.72
C SER A 117 -6.81 -3.24 40.55
N GLN A 118 -6.05 -2.15 40.70
CA GLN A 118 -6.55 -0.80 40.47
C GLN A 118 -6.99 -0.62 39.00
N LEU A 119 -6.16 -1.05 38.05
CA LEU A 119 -6.51 -0.98 36.63
C LEU A 119 -7.72 -1.85 36.27
N GLU A 120 -7.79 -3.09 36.76
CA GLU A 120 -8.95 -3.98 36.56
C GLU A 120 -10.25 -3.34 37.07
N ASN A 121 -10.22 -2.72 38.26
CA ASN A 121 -11.37 -2.02 38.83
C ASN A 121 -11.77 -0.80 38.00
N ALA A 122 -10.82 0.06 37.63
CA ALA A 122 -11.09 1.25 36.83
C ALA A 122 -11.70 0.90 35.47
N ILE A 123 -11.24 -0.19 34.83
CA ILE A 123 -11.82 -0.72 33.59
C ILE A 123 -13.24 -1.25 33.83
N ASN A 124 -13.46 -2.07 34.85
CA ASN A 124 -14.78 -2.63 35.14
C ASN A 124 -15.84 -1.55 35.43
N GLU A 125 -15.43 -0.46 36.08
CA GLU A 125 -16.28 0.70 36.36
C GLU A 125 -16.47 1.62 35.15
N GLY A 126 -15.60 1.51 34.13
CA GLY A 126 -15.53 2.47 33.02
C GLY A 126 -14.99 3.84 33.44
N ASN A 127 -14.23 3.91 34.54
CA ASN A 127 -13.69 5.15 35.09
C ASN A 127 -12.37 5.54 34.43
N TRP A 128 -12.44 6.05 33.21
CA TRP A 128 -11.27 6.49 32.43
C TRP A 128 -10.52 7.72 32.99
N ASN A 129 -11.04 8.33 34.06
CA ASN A 129 -10.39 9.43 34.78
C ASN A 129 -9.54 8.93 35.96
N ASP A 130 -9.53 7.63 36.26
CA ASP A 130 -8.66 7.07 37.31
C ASP A 130 -7.18 7.36 37.01
N ALA A 131 -6.43 7.73 38.05
CA ALA A 131 -5.02 8.08 37.93
C ALA A 131 -4.16 6.95 37.36
N ILE A 132 -4.60 5.69 37.44
CA ILE A 132 -3.88 4.55 36.88
C ILE A 132 -3.67 4.65 35.37
N PHE A 133 -4.56 5.34 34.64
CA PHE A 133 -4.42 5.52 33.19
C PHE A 133 -3.34 6.53 32.79
N GLN A 134 -2.83 7.30 33.76
CA GLN A 134 -1.68 8.21 33.58
C GLN A 134 -0.36 7.58 34.01
N ASP A 135 -0.37 6.33 34.50
CA ASP A 135 0.83 5.63 34.94
C ASP A 135 1.71 5.24 33.74
N GLU A 136 3.01 5.54 33.79
CA GLU A 136 3.96 5.21 32.71
C GLU A 136 4.05 3.71 32.42
N THR A 137 3.71 2.87 33.40
CA THR A 137 3.73 1.40 33.27
C THR A 137 2.43 0.84 32.69
N ILE A 138 1.47 1.68 32.31
CA ILE A 138 0.15 1.26 31.81
C ILE A 138 0.22 0.22 30.66
N PRO A 139 1.17 0.27 29.69
CA PRO A 139 1.24 -0.77 28.67
C PRO A 139 1.57 -2.14 29.26
N TYR A 140 2.48 -2.19 30.25
CA TYR A 140 2.89 -3.41 30.91
C TYR A 140 1.79 -4.00 31.80
N LEU A 141 1.01 -3.14 32.46
CA LEU A 141 -0.15 -3.54 33.25
C LEU A 141 -1.25 -4.12 32.34
N THR A 142 -1.53 -3.44 31.22
CA THR A 142 -2.52 -3.86 30.22
C THR A 142 -2.18 -5.23 29.66
N LEU A 143 -0.92 -5.46 29.25
CA LEU A 143 -0.49 -6.77 28.77
C LEU A 143 -0.64 -7.86 29.84
N SER A 144 -0.41 -7.54 31.11
CA SER A 144 -0.65 -8.49 32.20
C SER A 144 -2.11 -8.85 32.38
N LEU A 145 -3.03 -7.89 32.31
CA LEU A 145 -4.48 -8.17 32.37
C LEU A 145 -4.96 -8.94 31.14
N LEU A 146 -4.48 -8.61 29.93
CA LEU A 146 -4.77 -9.36 28.71
C LEU A 146 -4.30 -10.81 28.82
N THR A 147 -3.01 -11.02 29.12
CA THR A 147 -2.42 -12.38 29.21
C THR A 147 -3.02 -13.22 30.33
N SER A 148 -3.53 -12.59 31.40
CA SER A 148 -4.27 -13.24 32.48
C SER A 148 -5.77 -13.29 32.25
N LYS A 149 -6.24 -12.88 31.07
CA LYS A 149 -7.63 -13.02 30.63
C LYS A 149 -8.64 -12.24 31.50
N LYS A 150 -8.17 -11.18 32.15
CA LYS A 150 -8.96 -10.31 33.03
C LYS A 150 -9.71 -9.22 32.28
N ILE A 151 -9.20 -8.84 31.11
CA ILE A 151 -9.83 -7.89 30.20
C ILE A 151 -9.89 -8.49 28.80
N SER A 152 -10.84 -8.01 28.00
CA SER A 152 -10.98 -8.37 26.59
C SER A 152 -9.85 -7.78 25.75
N GLU A 153 -9.66 -8.31 24.55
CA GLU A 153 -8.72 -7.77 23.56
C GLU A 153 -9.08 -6.32 23.20
N GLN A 154 -10.37 -6.00 23.00
CA GLN A 154 -10.83 -4.64 22.72
C GLN A 154 -10.47 -3.66 23.86
N GLN A 155 -10.69 -4.04 25.11
CA GLN A 155 -10.30 -3.23 26.27
C GLN A 155 -8.80 -2.97 26.31
N GLY A 156 -7.99 -4.00 26.05
CA GLY A 156 -6.54 -3.85 25.99
C GLY A 156 -6.09 -2.91 24.87
N LEU A 157 -6.68 -3.05 23.68
CA LEU A 157 -6.41 -2.17 22.54
C LEU A 157 -6.80 -0.73 22.84
N THR A 158 -7.98 -0.47 23.40
CA THR A 158 -8.41 0.89 23.79
C THR A 158 -7.41 1.56 24.73
N ILE A 159 -6.86 0.83 25.71
CA ILE A 159 -5.88 1.39 26.65
C ILE A 159 -4.56 1.71 25.95
N LEU A 160 -4.05 0.79 25.13
CA LEU A 160 -2.78 0.97 24.42
C LEU A 160 -2.88 2.07 23.37
N GLU A 161 -3.99 2.14 22.64
CA GLU A 161 -4.27 3.20 21.67
C GLU A 161 -4.39 4.57 22.34
N ARG A 162 -5.06 4.68 23.49
CA ARG A 162 -5.08 5.93 24.27
C ARG A 162 -3.68 6.33 24.72
N HIS A 163 -2.89 5.38 25.24
CA HIS A 163 -1.53 5.63 25.69
C HIS A 163 -0.60 6.12 24.56
N GLN A 164 -0.70 5.57 23.35
CA GLN A 164 0.08 6.07 22.21
C GLN A 164 -0.45 7.43 21.71
N THR A 165 -1.78 7.60 21.66
CA THR A 165 -2.41 8.81 21.12
C THR A 165 -2.09 10.03 21.98
N PHE A 166 -2.15 9.89 23.30
CA PHE A 166 -1.97 11.02 24.22
C PHE A 166 -0.53 11.55 24.30
N LYS A 167 0.44 10.87 23.69
CA LYS A 167 1.81 11.40 23.54
C LYS A 167 1.86 12.56 22.56
N ASP A 168 1.12 12.45 21.47
CA ASP A 168 1.15 13.39 20.34
C ASP A 168 -0.13 14.25 20.28
N TYR A 169 -1.23 13.77 20.88
CA TYR A 169 -2.55 14.39 20.86
C TYR A 169 -3.14 14.43 22.28
N PRO A 170 -2.92 15.52 23.04
CA PRO A 170 -3.38 15.64 24.43
C PRO A 170 -4.88 15.36 24.59
N PRO A 171 -5.28 14.57 25.62
CA PRO A 171 -6.68 14.27 25.89
C PRO A 171 -7.43 15.52 26.34
N LYS A 172 -8.63 15.72 25.81
CA LYS A 172 -9.56 16.76 26.28
C LYS A 172 -10.60 16.19 27.21
N GLN A 173 -11.43 15.27 26.71
CA GLN A 173 -12.55 14.74 27.47
C GLN A 173 -12.92 13.33 27.02
N THR A 174 -13.40 12.52 27.95
CA THR A 174 -14.02 11.21 27.69
C THR A 174 -15.51 11.29 28.01
N TYR A 175 -16.33 10.74 27.12
CA TYR A 175 -17.78 10.82 27.16
C TYR A 175 -18.39 9.41 27.15
N ARG A 176 -19.53 9.24 27.82
CA ARG A 176 -20.35 8.03 27.70
C ARG A 176 -21.17 8.11 26.41
N ILE A 177 -21.23 7.01 25.66
CA ILE A 177 -22.10 6.89 24.48
C ILE A 177 -23.56 6.72 24.92
N LEU A 178 -23.80 5.86 25.90
CA LEU A 178 -25.13 5.54 26.41
C LEU A 178 -25.33 6.03 27.85
N ASP A 179 -26.55 6.51 28.13
CA ASP A 179 -27.03 6.83 29.46
C ASP A 179 -27.45 5.56 30.24
N ASP A 180 -27.95 5.74 31.46
CA ASP A 180 -28.38 4.62 32.30
C ASP A 180 -29.68 3.94 31.82
N ASN A 181 -30.39 4.56 30.88
CA ASN A 181 -31.56 3.99 30.19
C ASN A 181 -31.19 3.37 28.83
N ASN A 182 -29.90 3.21 28.55
CA ASN A 182 -29.37 2.71 27.28
C ASN A 182 -29.71 3.57 26.05
N GLN A 183 -30.05 4.84 26.24
CA GLN A 183 -30.25 5.80 25.16
C GLN A 183 -28.95 6.56 24.89
N PHE A 184 -28.78 7.09 23.67
CA PHE A 184 -27.64 7.96 23.38
C PHE A 184 -27.65 9.18 24.31
N THR A 185 -26.50 9.49 24.90
CA THR A 185 -26.31 10.73 25.67
C THR A 185 -26.41 11.95 24.75
N GLU A 186 -26.66 13.13 25.32
CA GLU A 186 -26.71 14.37 24.54
C GLU A 186 -25.36 14.69 23.89
N ASP A 187 -24.24 14.40 24.57
CA ASP A 187 -22.90 14.55 24.01
C ASP A 187 -22.67 13.57 22.85
N ALA A 188 -23.09 12.32 22.99
CA ALA A 188 -22.99 11.34 21.90
C ALA A 188 -23.80 11.76 20.68
N LYS A 189 -25.04 12.24 20.86
CA LYS A 189 -25.85 12.74 19.73
C LYS A 189 -25.19 13.93 19.04
N LYS A 190 -24.76 14.93 19.82
CA LYS A 190 -24.24 16.20 19.30
C LYS A 190 -22.84 16.09 18.73
N ILE A 191 -22.03 15.16 19.19
CA ILE A 191 -20.62 15.03 18.80
C ILE A 191 -20.44 13.80 17.93
N LEU A 192 -20.61 12.60 18.52
CA LEU A 192 -20.28 11.34 17.86
C LEU A 192 -21.23 11.02 16.69
N ILE A 193 -22.54 10.98 16.93
CA ILE A 193 -23.53 10.59 15.92
C ILE A 193 -23.57 11.60 14.77
N ASP A 194 -23.61 12.90 15.10
CA ASP A 194 -23.54 13.96 14.10
C ASP A 194 -22.26 13.86 13.25
N SER A 195 -21.11 13.54 13.85
CA SER A 195 -19.88 13.30 13.09
C SER A 195 -19.95 12.05 12.19
N MET A 196 -20.51 10.94 12.67
CA MET A 196 -20.73 9.73 11.85
C MET A 196 -21.70 9.95 10.67
N GLN A 197 -22.61 10.93 10.79
CA GLN A 197 -23.55 11.31 9.74
C GLN A 197 -22.98 12.35 8.77
N THR A 198 -21.97 13.12 9.17
CA THR A 198 -21.40 14.22 8.38
C THR A 198 -20.05 13.91 7.73
N MET A 199 -19.43 12.76 8.04
CA MET A 199 -18.23 12.21 7.36
C MET A 199 -18.27 12.46 5.85
N ASN A 200 -17.19 12.95 5.26
CA ASN A 200 -17.07 13.39 3.87
C ASN A 200 -17.09 12.24 2.86
N PHE A 201 -16.48 11.12 3.21
CA PHE A 201 -16.25 10.01 2.28
C PHE A 201 -17.27 8.90 2.50
N LEU A 202 -17.55 8.56 3.76
CA LEU A 202 -18.55 7.53 4.06
C LEU A 202 -19.97 8.01 3.85
N LYS A 203 -20.84 7.10 3.39
CA LYS A 203 -22.29 7.33 3.34
C LYS A 203 -22.81 7.60 4.77
N PRO A 204 -23.69 8.59 4.98
CA PRO A 204 -24.34 8.78 6.28
C PRO A 204 -25.04 7.50 6.73
N LEU A 205 -24.95 7.18 8.02
CA LEU A 205 -25.68 6.06 8.59
C LEU A 205 -27.19 6.32 8.53
N SER A 206 -27.94 5.31 8.08
CA SER A 206 -29.41 5.33 8.18
C SER A 206 -29.87 5.23 9.64
N GLU A 207 -31.11 5.63 9.92
CA GLU A 207 -31.70 5.50 11.27
C GLU A 207 -31.60 4.08 11.81
N ARG A 208 -31.82 3.07 10.96
CA ARG A 208 -31.68 1.66 11.32
C ARG A 208 -30.25 1.28 11.69
N GLN A 209 -29.26 1.81 10.97
CA GLN A 209 -27.85 1.56 11.29
C GLN A 209 -27.43 2.27 12.58
N ILE A 210 -27.96 3.46 12.84
CA ILE A 210 -27.75 4.18 14.11
C ILE A 210 -28.36 3.39 15.28
N GLU A 211 -29.57 2.85 15.09
CA GLU A 211 -30.21 1.99 16.10
C GLU A 211 -29.43 0.69 16.32
N SER A 212 -28.98 0.04 15.24
CA SER A 212 -28.06 -1.11 15.28
C SER A 212 -26.80 -0.79 16.08
N PHE A 213 -26.17 0.37 15.82
CA PHE A 213 -25.01 0.83 16.57
C PHE A 213 -25.34 0.95 18.07
N ARG A 214 -26.47 1.58 18.43
CA ARG A 214 -26.92 1.71 19.82
C ARG A 214 -27.00 0.35 20.53
N VAL A 215 -27.72 -0.61 19.94
CA VAL A 215 -27.92 -1.93 20.56
C VAL A 215 -26.64 -2.77 20.61
N LEU A 216 -25.71 -2.58 19.66
CA LEU A 216 -24.38 -3.19 19.71
C LEU A 216 -23.55 -2.61 20.86
N ILE A 217 -23.58 -1.29 21.08
CA ILE A 217 -22.90 -0.65 22.22
C ILE A 217 -23.46 -1.14 23.56
N MET A 218 -24.78 -1.36 23.67
CA MET A 218 -25.40 -1.90 24.89
C MET A 218 -24.80 -3.25 25.34
N CYS A 219 -24.27 -4.03 24.39
CA CYS A 219 -23.67 -5.35 24.68
C CYS A 219 -22.23 -5.26 25.17
N LEU A 220 -21.58 -4.09 25.06
CA LEU A 220 -20.19 -3.88 25.42
C LEU A 220 -20.03 -3.65 26.94
N PRO A 221 -18.86 -3.96 27.52
CA PRO A 221 -18.55 -3.52 28.89
C PRO A 221 -18.51 -1.99 28.98
N LYS A 222 -18.77 -1.44 30.17
CA LYS A 222 -18.82 0.02 30.39
C LYS A 222 -17.59 0.78 29.88
N SER A 223 -16.40 0.19 30.03
CA SER A 223 -15.15 0.78 29.50
C SER A 223 -15.12 0.94 27.98
N GLU A 224 -15.94 0.19 27.23
CA GLU A 224 -16.03 0.24 25.77
C GLU A 224 -17.31 0.95 25.29
N GLN A 225 -18.13 1.49 26.20
CA GLN A 225 -19.30 2.32 25.88
C GLN A 225 -18.95 3.81 25.89
N ILE A 226 -17.76 4.15 25.38
CA ILE A 226 -17.22 5.52 25.42
C ILE A 226 -16.65 5.97 24.07
N PHE A 227 -16.60 7.29 23.91
CA PHE A 227 -15.77 7.98 22.95
C PHE A 227 -15.00 9.10 23.67
N TYR A 228 -13.93 9.62 23.07
CA TYR A 228 -13.13 10.68 23.66
C TYR A 228 -12.62 11.64 22.60
N THR A 229 -12.26 12.85 23.02
CA THR A 229 -11.68 13.86 22.15
C THR A 229 -10.26 14.22 22.56
N THR A 230 -9.46 14.59 21.58
CA THR A 230 -8.10 15.13 21.77
C THR A 230 -7.96 16.46 21.05
N GLU A 231 -6.92 17.20 21.39
CA GLU A 231 -6.42 18.26 20.53
C GLU A 231 -6.01 17.72 19.15
N LEU A 232 -5.91 18.62 18.16
CA LEU A 232 -5.51 18.29 16.79
C LEU A 232 -4.07 17.79 16.66
N GLY A 233 -3.18 18.14 17.60
CA GLY A 233 -1.76 17.78 17.54
C GLY A 233 -1.14 18.07 16.17
N ASP A 234 -0.36 17.13 15.66
CA ASP A 234 0.36 17.25 14.37
C ASP A 234 -0.56 17.27 13.13
N ILE A 235 -1.84 16.85 13.26
CA ILE A 235 -2.81 16.90 12.15
C ILE A 235 -3.11 18.35 11.74
N ALA A 236 -2.93 19.31 12.65
CA ALA A 236 -3.09 20.73 12.34
C ALA A 236 -2.14 21.22 11.22
N ILE A 237 -1.10 20.44 10.88
CA ILE A 237 -0.13 20.75 9.85
C ILE A 237 -0.57 20.08 8.54
N SER A 238 -0.96 20.86 7.54
CA SER A 238 -1.49 20.39 6.24
C SER A 238 -0.54 19.51 5.42
N THR A 239 0.77 19.53 5.73
CA THR A 239 1.78 18.69 5.07
C THR A 239 2.07 17.39 5.83
N SER A 240 1.44 17.16 6.98
CA SER A 240 1.63 15.94 7.76
C SER A 240 0.96 14.74 7.09
N PHE A 241 1.52 13.55 7.30
CA PHE A 241 0.88 12.30 6.87
C PHE A 241 -0.51 12.14 7.52
N GLY A 242 -0.69 12.64 8.76
CA GLY A 242 -1.98 12.62 9.45
C GLY A 242 -3.06 13.46 8.78
N ALA A 243 -2.73 14.67 8.30
CA ALA A 243 -3.65 15.48 7.51
C ALA A 243 -4.05 14.77 6.21
N ASN A 244 -3.09 14.18 5.50
CA ASN A 244 -3.36 13.43 4.27
C ASN A 244 -4.21 12.18 4.54
N LEU A 245 -3.99 11.45 5.64
CA LEU A 245 -4.83 10.31 6.02
C LEU A 245 -6.26 10.72 6.36
N SER A 246 -6.41 11.83 7.10
CA SER A 246 -7.71 12.40 7.42
C SER A 246 -8.47 12.78 6.15
N GLU A 247 -7.79 13.40 5.20
CA GLU A 247 -8.37 13.80 3.91
C GLU A 247 -8.63 12.60 2.99
N ALA A 248 -7.74 11.61 2.94
CA ALA A 248 -7.85 10.50 2.00
C ALA A 248 -8.85 9.42 2.43
N PHE A 249 -8.98 9.17 3.75
CA PHE A 249 -9.74 8.03 4.26
C PHE A 249 -10.82 8.39 5.29
N ASP A 250 -10.93 9.64 5.75
CA ASP A 250 -11.86 10.03 6.84
C ASP A 250 -11.67 9.23 8.13
N THR A 251 -10.49 8.60 8.30
CA THR A 251 -10.14 7.74 9.44
C THR A 251 -9.97 8.51 10.73
N ILE A 252 -9.75 9.82 10.60
CA ILE A 252 -9.56 10.77 11.68
C ILE A 252 -10.72 11.75 11.57
N THR A 253 -11.67 11.62 12.50
CA THR A 253 -12.83 12.49 12.53
C THR A 253 -12.46 13.79 13.25
N VAL A 254 -12.36 14.89 12.50
CA VAL A 254 -12.08 16.22 13.06
C VAL A 254 -13.36 17.04 13.18
N ARG A 255 -13.60 17.62 14.36
CA ARG A 255 -14.74 18.51 14.62
C ARG A 255 -14.31 19.68 15.50
N LYS A 256 -14.57 20.91 15.03
CA LYS A 256 -14.30 22.16 15.79
C LYS A 256 -12.87 22.22 16.38
N GLY A 257 -11.87 21.73 15.62
CA GLY A 257 -10.48 21.71 16.08
C GLY A 257 -10.15 20.61 17.09
N GLU A 258 -10.94 19.53 17.13
CA GLU A 258 -10.70 18.35 17.97
C GLU A 258 -10.78 17.08 17.15
N VAL A 259 -10.00 16.06 17.53
CA VAL A 259 -10.12 14.72 16.96
C VAL A 259 -11.04 13.89 17.83
N ILE A 260 -12.02 13.23 17.23
CA ILE A 260 -12.94 12.30 17.89
C ILE A 260 -12.41 10.87 17.73
N HIS A 261 -12.35 10.15 18.84
CA HIS A 261 -11.89 8.78 18.93
C HIS A 261 -12.96 7.91 19.59
N MET A 262 -13.12 6.69 19.12
CA MET A 262 -13.95 5.68 19.77
C MET A 262 -13.05 4.71 20.55
N SER A 263 -13.61 4.08 21.59
CA SER A 263 -13.01 2.84 22.10
C SER A 263 -13.08 1.74 21.04
N ASN A 264 -12.20 0.73 21.10
CA ASN A 264 -12.12 -0.32 20.07
C ASN A 264 -13.44 -1.08 19.93
N GLY A 265 -14.12 -1.39 21.05
CA GLY A 265 -15.44 -1.99 21.03
C GLY A 265 -16.47 -1.13 20.31
N ALA A 266 -16.45 0.18 20.56
CA ALA A 266 -17.34 1.12 19.87
C ALA A 266 -16.98 1.30 18.39
N GLU A 267 -15.70 1.28 18.03
CA GLU A 267 -15.24 1.32 16.63
C GLU A 267 -15.70 0.08 15.86
N HIS A 268 -15.58 -1.13 16.45
CA HIS A 268 -16.12 -2.34 15.85
C HIS A 268 -17.64 -2.34 15.78
N ALA A 269 -18.34 -1.84 16.81
CA ALA A 269 -19.80 -1.70 16.75
C ALA A 269 -20.24 -0.79 15.60
N SER A 270 -19.51 0.30 15.37
CA SER A 270 -19.72 1.20 14.23
C SER A 270 -19.47 0.50 12.90
N GLY A 271 -18.36 -0.24 12.78
CA GLY A 271 -18.04 -1.04 11.59
C GLY A 271 -19.11 -2.08 11.26
N ILE A 272 -19.54 -2.86 12.25
CA ILE A 272 -20.61 -3.86 12.11
C ILE A 272 -21.94 -3.18 11.74
N ALA A 273 -22.31 -2.08 12.41
CA ALA A 273 -23.53 -1.36 12.10
C ALA A 273 -23.52 -0.73 10.70
N ARG A 274 -22.34 -0.40 10.17
CA ARG A 274 -22.17 0.22 8.86
C ARG A 274 -22.13 -0.79 7.72
N PHE A 275 -21.36 -1.87 7.88
CA PHE A 275 -21.02 -2.81 6.81
C PHE A 275 -21.62 -4.21 7.01
N GLY A 276 -22.04 -4.55 8.23
CA GLY A 276 -22.38 -5.91 8.62
C GLY A 276 -21.14 -6.75 8.92
N ILE A 277 -21.34 -7.90 9.57
CA ILE A 277 -20.22 -8.78 10.00
C ILE A 277 -19.40 -9.31 8.83
N ASP A 278 -20.08 -9.58 7.70
CA ASP A 278 -19.45 -10.30 6.61
C ASP A 278 -18.58 -9.37 5.74
N GLU A 279 -18.97 -8.10 5.55
CA GLU A 279 -18.19 -7.10 4.79
C GLU A 279 -17.24 -6.28 5.67
N TYR A 280 -17.43 -6.23 7.00
CA TYR A 280 -16.54 -5.47 7.87
C TYR A 280 -15.16 -6.16 7.99
N GLU A 281 -14.14 -5.47 7.49
CA GLU A 281 -12.72 -5.81 7.60
C GLU A 281 -12.17 -5.21 8.88
N VAL A 282 -11.76 -6.06 9.82
CA VAL A 282 -11.48 -5.64 11.19
C VAL A 282 -10.03 -5.16 11.32
N PRO A 283 -9.77 -3.90 11.71
CA PRO A 283 -8.44 -3.50 12.14
C PRO A 283 -8.12 -4.21 13.44
N LYS A 284 -7.02 -4.96 13.45
CA LYS A 284 -6.59 -5.77 14.61
C LYS A 284 -5.23 -5.30 15.07
N GLY A 285 -5.21 -4.58 16.18
CA GLY A 285 -3.97 -4.06 16.76
C GLY A 285 -2.99 -5.18 17.08
N GLU A 286 -1.80 -5.13 16.48
CA GLU A 286 -0.74 -6.09 16.72
C GLU A 286 0.58 -5.37 17.01
N ILE A 287 1.33 -5.92 17.98
CA ILE A 287 2.61 -5.39 18.42
C ILE A 287 3.74 -5.93 17.53
N GLY A 288 4.70 -5.06 17.23
CA GLY A 288 5.95 -5.40 16.56
C GLY A 288 5.88 -5.38 15.03
N SER A 289 7.01 -5.68 14.38
CA SER A 289 7.10 -5.69 12.92
C SER A 289 6.33 -6.85 12.31
N LYS A 290 5.61 -6.59 11.21
CA LYS A 290 4.91 -7.60 10.42
C LYS A 290 5.61 -7.78 9.08
N VAL A 291 5.79 -9.03 8.66
CA VAL A 291 6.23 -9.32 7.30
C VAL A 291 5.02 -9.30 6.37
N ILE A 292 5.24 -9.00 5.09
CA ILE A 292 4.18 -8.94 4.06
C ILE A 292 3.29 -10.20 4.06
N ALA A 293 3.89 -11.38 4.28
CA ALA A 293 3.15 -12.64 4.32
C ALA A 293 2.16 -12.73 5.50
N ASP A 294 2.49 -12.14 6.65
CA ASP A 294 1.59 -12.11 7.81
C ASP A 294 0.39 -11.20 7.52
N ILE A 295 0.64 -10.04 6.89
CA ILE A 295 -0.41 -9.10 6.45
C ILE A 295 -1.35 -9.78 5.47
N GLU A 296 -0.82 -10.45 4.46
CA GLU A 296 -1.63 -11.15 3.45
C GLU A 296 -2.53 -12.23 4.08
N ASN A 297 -1.96 -13.08 4.94
CA ASN A 297 -2.72 -14.15 5.58
C ASN A 297 -3.89 -13.62 6.41
N ARG A 298 -3.69 -12.47 7.06
CA ARG A 298 -4.71 -11.79 7.86
C ARG A 298 -5.77 -11.14 6.99
N VAL A 299 -5.36 -10.42 5.94
CA VAL A 299 -6.28 -9.75 5.01
C VAL A 299 -7.16 -10.77 4.26
N ARG A 300 -6.63 -11.96 3.95
CA ARG A 300 -7.44 -13.09 3.43
C ARG A 300 -8.45 -13.63 4.44
N ALA A 301 -8.21 -13.44 5.74
CA ALA A 301 -9.09 -13.86 6.82
C ALA A 301 -10.11 -12.79 7.23
N GLY A 302 -10.17 -11.64 6.54
CA GLY A 302 -11.05 -10.54 6.90
C GLY A 302 -10.52 -9.67 8.05
N GLU A 303 -9.20 -9.70 8.27
CA GLU A 303 -8.52 -8.95 9.34
C GLU A 303 -7.41 -8.09 8.74
N ARG A 304 -7.39 -6.79 9.05
CA ARG A 304 -6.26 -5.92 8.71
C ARG A 304 -5.37 -5.75 9.93
N PRO A 305 -4.13 -6.27 9.94
CA PRO A 305 -3.21 -6.01 11.03
C PRO A 305 -2.97 -4.51 11.13
N GLN A 306 -3.24 -3.97 12.30
CA GLN A 306 -3.10 -2.57 12.61
C GLN A 306 -1.85 -2.40 13.45
N ALA A 307 -0.98 -1.48 13.04
CA ALA A 307 0.17 -1.07 13.82
C ALA A 307 -0.22 -0.69 15.26
N LEU A 308 0.45 -1.24 16.27
CA LEU A 308 0.30 -0.83 17.67
C LEU A 308 1.65 -0.70 18.35
N HIS A 309 1.94 0.49 18.88
CA HIS A 309 3.21 0.72 19.55
C HIS A 309 3.24 0.12 20.96
N TYR A 310 4.33 -0.57 21.30
CA TYR A 310 4.57 -1.09 22.64
C TYR A 310 5.99 -0.76 23.15
N PRO A 311 6.17 -0.43 24.43
CA PRO A 311 7.50 -0.14 24.97
C PRO A 311 8.51 -1.28 24.75
N GLY A 312 9.65 -0.95 24.16
CA GLY A 312 10.73 -1.89 23.86
C GLY A 312 10.63 -2.63 22.53
N THR A 313 9.62 -2.32 21.71
CA THR A 313 9.55 -2.82 20.32
C THR A 313 10.09 -1.79 19.33
N ILE A 314 10.47 -2.27 18.14
CA ILE A 314 10.94 -1.40 17.06
C ILE A 314 9.78 -0.46 16.66
N PRO A 315 9.98 0.88 16.69
CA PRO A 315 8.95 1.81 16.25
C PRO A 315 8.68 1.65 14.75
N TYR A 316 7.47 1.99 14.33
CA TYR A 316 7.14 2.07 12.90
C TYR A 316 8.03 3.15 12.26
N GLY A 317 8.64 2.78 11.13
CA GLY A 317 9.54 3.65 10.39
C GLY A 317 8.79 4.45 9.32
N ASP A 318 9.38 4.49 8.14
CA ASP A 318 8.84 5.13 6.94
C ASP A 318 7.54 4.45 6.46
N ILE A 319 6.45 5.22 6.35
CA ILE A 319 5.20 4.82 5.69
C ILE A 319 5.02 5.72 4.47
N HIS A 320 4.92 5.13 3.28
CA HIS A 320 4.74 5.85 2.00
C HIS A 320 5.76 6.99 1.75
N SER A 321 7.02 6.80 2.14
CA SER A 321 8.09 7.81 2.08
C SER A 321 7.99 8.95 3.10
N TYR A 322 7.07 8.85 4.08
CA TYR A 322 6.99 9.75 5.23
C TYR A 322 7.83 9.20 6.39
N SER A 323 8.96 9.84 6.68
CA SER A 323 9.89 9.38 7.73
C SER A 323 9.48 9.75 9.17
N ASN A 324 8.57 10.71 9.33
CA ASN A 324 8.17 11.26 10.63
C ASN A 324 6.68 10.97 10.91
N VAL A 325 6.32 9.69 10.97
CA VAL A 325 4.94 9.28 11.25
C VAL A 325 4.77 9.01 12.74
N SER A 326 3.82 9.69 13.37
CA SER A 326 3.49 9.44 14.78
C SER A 326 2.79 8.08 14.96
N PHE A 327 2.84 7.52 16.17
CA PHE A 327 2.29 6.16 16.40
C PHE A 327 0.79 6.09 16.16
N PHE A 328 0.05 7.13 16.53
CA PHE A 328 -1.37 7.25 16.21
C PHE A 328 -1.61 7.22 14.70
N THR A 329 -0.86 8.03 13.96
CA THR A 329 -1.01 8.14 12.49
C THR A 329 -0.68 6.81 11.80
N ALA A 330 0.37 6.10 12.25
CA ALA A 330 0.68 4.75 11.76
C ALA A 330 -0.47 3.76 12.02
N SER A 331 -1.06 3.80 13.21
CA SER A 331 -2.20 2.95 13.58
C SER A 331 -3.45 3.27 12.74
N ARG A 332 -3.70 4.56 12.47
CA ARG A 332 -4.87 5.01 11.69
C ARG A 332 -4.70 4.80 10.19
N HIS A 333 -3.47 4.75 9.67
CA HIS A 333 -3.20 4.33 8.30
C HIS A 333 -3.75 2.92 8.03
N ASP A 334 -3.42 1.94 8.88
CA ASP A 334 -3.91 0.57 8.69
C ASP A 334 -5.42 0.46 8.92
N ALA A 335 -5.98 1.26 9.84
CA ALA A 335 -7.44 1.38 9.99
C ALA A 335 -8.11 1.96 8.73
N GLY A 336 -7.43 2.85 7.99
CA GLY A 336 -7.88 3.37 6.70
C GLY A 336 -7.95 2.31 5.61
N HIS A 337 -6.95 1.44 5.53
CA HIS A 337 -7.01 0.26 4.66
C HIS A 337 -8.18 -0.64 5.03
N ALA A 338 -8.36 -0.94 6.31
CA ALA A 338 -9.49 -1.74 6.78
C ALA A 338 -10.84 -1.10 6.38
N LEU A 339 -10.95 0.23 6.46
CA LEU A 339 -12.14 0.96 6.05
C LEU A 339 -12.38 0.90 4.53
N GLY A 340 -11.35 1.12 3.73
CA GLY A 340 -11.43 1.01 2.26
C GLY A 340 -11.82 -0.40 1.80
N GLN A 341 -11.23 -1.41 2.44
CA GLN A 341 -11.57 -2.81 2.20
C GLN A 341 -13.01 -3.12 2.64
N SER A 342 -13.46 -2.60 3.79
CA SER A 342 -14.85 -2.78 4.27
C SER A 342 -15.91 -2.17 3.35
N CYS A 343 -15.53 -1.13 2.58
CA CYS A 343 -16.42 -0.53 1.58
C CYS A 343 -16.44 -1.31 0.27
N THR A 344 -15.49 -2.22 0.06
CA THR A 344 -15.33 -2.98 -1.18
C THR A 344 -16.13 -4.29 -1.08
N PRO A 345 -17.00 -4.60 -2.06
CA PRO A 345 -17.76 -5.84 -2.02
C PRO A 345 -16.88 -7.09 -1.89
N ASN A 346 -17.22 -7.98 -0.96
CA ASN A 346 -16.53 -9.24 -0.70
C ASN A 346 -16.16 -10.07 -1.95
N PRO A 347 -17.02 -10.18 -3.00
CA PRO A 347 -16.62 -10.89 -4.22
C PRO A 347 -15.41 -10.27 -4.93
N PHE A 348 -15.20 -8.95 -4.83
CA PHE A 348 -14.03 -8.27 -5.39
C PHE A 348 -12.78 -8.48 -4.55
N LEU A 349 -12.92 -8.46 -3.21
CA LEU A 349 -11.81 -8.81 -2.30
C LEU A 349 -11.29 -10.22 -2.58
N ARG A 350 -12.19 -11.19 -2.73
CA ARG A 350 -11.85 -12.58 -3.09
C ARG A 350 -11.32 -12.72 -4.52
N ALA A 351 -11.67 -11.80 -5.42
CA ALA A 351 -11.09 -11.76 -6.76
C ALA A 351 -9.60 -11.38 -6.71
N PHE A 352 -9.20 -10.46 -5.83
CA PHE A 352 -7.78 -10.18 -5.61
C PHE A 352 -7.02 -11.40 -5.08
N ASP A 353 -7.60 -12.15 -4.14
CA ASP A 353 -6.97 -13.38 -3.64
C ASP A 353 -6.75 -14.40 -4.76
N ARG A 354 -7.77 -14.57 -5.62
CA ARG A 354 -7.65 -15.41 -6.82
C ARG A 354 -6.55 -14.90 -7.74
N MET A 355 -6.45 -13.59 -7.97
CA MET A 355 -5.42 -13.01 -8.83
C MET A 355 -4.01 -13.30 -8.29
N ILE A 356 -3.82 -13.20 -6.97
CA ILE A 356 -2.56 -13.54 -6.31
C ILE A 356 -2.24 -15.04 -6.49
N ASP A 357 -3.21 -15.92 -6.29
CA ASP A 357 -3.02 -17.36 -6.40
C ASP A 357 -2.69 -17.79 -7.85
N VAL A 358 -3.39 -17.23 -8.83
CA VAL A 358 -3.09 -17.42 -10.26
C VAL A 358 -1.70 -16.92 -10.61
N ALA A 359 -1.32 -15.74 -10.16
CA ALA A 359 0.01 -15.17 -10.40
C ALA A 359 1.11 -16.06 -9.85
N ARG A 360 0.95 -16.58 -8.63
CA ARG A 360 1.91 -17.50 -8.01
C ARG A 360 1.97 -18.84 -8.74
N ALA A 361 0.82 -19.42 -9.08
CA ALA A 361 0.77 -20.68 -9.81
C ALA A 361 1.40 -20.58 -11.21
N ALA A 362 1.32 -19.41 -11.84
CA ALA A 362 1.87 -19.19 -13.18
C ALA A 362 3.37 -18.88 -13.19
N THR A 363 3.95 -18.39 -12.08
CA THR A 363 5.30 -17.79 -12.07
C THR A 363 6.23 -18.29 -10.96
N ASP A 364 5.70 -18.97 -9.94
CA ASP A 364 6.38 -19.32 -8.68
C ASP A 364 6.91 -18.12 -7.87
N ILE A 365 6.56 -16.88 -8.24
CA ILE A 365 6.99 -15.67 -7.55
C ILE A 365 6.08 -15.38 -6.36
N LYS A 366 6.63 -15.44 -5.15
CA LYS A 366 5.87 -15.21 -3.91
C LYS A 366 5.42 -13.77 -3.71
N SER A 367 6.20 -12.79 -4.17
CA SER A 367 5.92 -11.37 -3.98
C SER A 367 6.38 -10.54 -5.17
N SER A 368 5.63 -9.52 -5.54
CA SER A 368 5.98 -8.48 -6.52
C SER A 368 5.20 -7.21 -6.16
N LYS A 369 5.43 -6.10 -6.87
CA LYS A 369 4.66 -4.87 -6.64
C LYS A 369 3.17 -5.08 -6.91
N GLU A 370 2.83 -5.83 -7.95
CA GLU A 370 1.46 -6.15 -8.33
C GLU A 370 0.78 -7.03 -7.29
N ILE A 371 1.46 -8.11 -6.86
CA ILE A 371 0.96 -9.00 -5.80
C ILE A 371 0.74 -8.21 -4.50
N TRP A 372 1.66 -7.29 -4.16
CA TRP A 372 1.48 -6.41 -3.00
C TRP A 372 0.27 -5.51 -3.15
N SER A 373 0.07 -4.84 -4.29
CA SER A 373 -1.11 -3.98 -4.50
C SER A 373 -2.43 -4.75 -4.41
N TRP A 374 -2.49 -5.98 -4.90
CA TRP A 374 -3.67 -6.85 -4.72
C TRP A 374 -3.83 -7.36 -3.29
N THR A 375 -2.74 -7.48 -2.53
CA THR A 375 -2.77 -7.85 -1.10
C THR A 375 -3.21 -6.67 -0.24
N ASP A 376 -2.71 -5.47 -0.53
CA ASP A 376 -2.97 -4.27 0.23
C ASP A 376 -4.40 -3.76 -0.01
N ARG A 377 -4.91 -3.97 -1.24
CA ARG A 377 -6.28 -3.67 -1.65
C ARG A 377 -6.67 -2.20 -1.43
N ASP A 378 -5.73 -1.27 -1.57
CA ASP A 378 -5.94 0.18 -1.42
C ASP A 378 -6.69 0.80 -2.62
N TYR A 379 -7.90 0.32 -2.86
CA TYR A 379 -8.79 0.78 -3.92
C TYR A 379 -9.85 1.70 -3.32
N ASN A 380 -9.54 2.99 -3.22
CA ASN A 380 -10.41 4.02 -2.64
C ASN A 380 -11.66 4.37 -3.47
N TYR A 381 -11.96 3.55 -4.49
CA TYR A 381 -13.13 3.71 -5.36
C TYR A 381 -14.44 3.74 -4.57
N PHE A 382 -14.61 2.81 -3.62
CA PHE A 382 -15.85 2.66 -2.84
C PHE A 382 -15.94 3.57 -1.62
N LEU A 383 -14.87 4.30 -1.29
CA LEU A 383 -14.89 5.29 -0.22
C LEU A 383 -15.67 6.55 -0.59
N SER A 384 -16.12 6.75 -1.83
CA SER A 384 -16.92 7.94 -2.17
C SER A 384 -18.42 7.73 -1.98
N LYS A 385 -19.10 8.70 -1.32
CA LYS A 385 -20.53 8.73 -0.98
C LYS A 385 -21.51 8.30 -2.08
N ASN A 386 -21.12 8.42 -3.34
CA ASN A 386 -22.00 8.23 -4.50
C ASN A 386 -21.88 6.86 -5.19
N LYS A 387 -20.93 5.98 -4.78
CA LYS A 387 -20.55 4.82 -5.62
C LYS A 387 -20.96 3.44 -5.10
N THR A 388 -21.15 3.25 -3.80
CA THR A 388 -21.60 1.96 -3.21
C THR A 388 -23.02 1.54 -3.60
N LEU A 389 -23.83 2.45 -4.15
CA LEU A 389 -25.22 2.19 -4.53
C LEU A 389 -25.42 1.30 -5.77
N ARG A 390 -24.36 0.88 -6.47
CA ARG A 390 -24.44 0.18 -7.76
C ARG A 390 -24.12 -1.32 -7.72
N PHE A 391 -23.82 -1.88 -6.55
CA PHE A 391 -23.49 -3.31 -6.48
C PHE A 391 -24.77 -4.17 -6.37
N ASP A 392 -25.14 -4.84 -7.46
CA ASP A 392 -26.18 -5.87 -7.47
C ASP A 392 -25.55 -7.23 -7.85
N PRO A 393 -25.39 -8.15 -6.88
CA PRO A 393 -24.75 -9.45 -7.12
C PRO A 393 -25.55 -10.39 -8.04
N THR A 394 -26.77 -10.00 -8.44
CA THR A 394 -27.59 -10.72 -9.41
C THR A 394 -27.40 -10.21 -10.84
N ASN A 395 -26.97 -8.96 -11.02
CA ASN A 395 -26.63 -8.37 -12.30
C ASN A 395 -25.12 -8.47 -12.58
N LEU A 396 -24.71 -9.61 -13.14
CA LEU A 396 -23.30 -9.89 -13.42
C LEU A 396 -22.64 -8.89 -14.38
N SER A 397 -23.39 -8.35 -15.35
CA SER A 397 -22.83 -7.39 -16.31
C SER A 397 -22.50 -6.06 -15.64
N GLU A 398 -23.41 -5.56 -14.81
CA GLU A 398 -23.20 -4.33 -14.04
C GLU A 398 -22.10 -4.50 -12.99
N THR A 399 -22.11 -5.63 -12.27
CA THR A 399 -21.06 -5.96 -11.30
C THR A 399 -19.69 -6.05 -11.95
N THR A 400 -19.59 -6.69 -13.13
CA THR A 400 -18.32 -6.78 -13.86
C THR A 400 -17.85 -5.41 -14.35
N ALA A 401 -18.77 -4.57 -14.82
CA ALA A 401 -18.44 -3.20 -15.24
C ALA A 401 -17.93 -2.37 -14.06
N LEU A 402 -18.56 -2.51 -12.88
CA LEU A 402 -18.15 -1.85 -11.64
C LEU A 402 -16.76 -2.31 -11.18
N TRP A 403 -16.46 -3.61 -11.28
CA TRP A 403 -15.13 -4.14 -11.00
C TRP A 403 -14.06 -3.54 -11.94
N CYS A 404 -14.35 -3.47 -13.24
CA CYS A 404 -13.47 -2.83 -14.22
C CYS A 404 -13.25 -1.35 -13.89
N GLU A 405 -14.31 -0.62 -13.52
CA GLU A 405 -14.23 0.80 -13.17
C GLU A 405 -13.37 1.02 -11.92
N MET A 406 -13.55 0.19 -10.88
CA MET A 406 -12.71 0.20 -9.68
C MET A 406 -11.24 0.02 -10.04
N LEU A 407 -10.92 -1.02 -10.81
CA LEU A 407 -9.54 -1.27 -11.23
C LEU A 407 -8.96 -0.10 -12.02
N SER A 408 -9.76 0.54 -12.89
CA SER A 408 -9.30 1.62 -13.77
C SER A 408 -8.85 2.88 -13.03
N LEU A 409 -9.45 3.19 -11.87
CA LEU A 409 -8.97 4.28 -11.03
C LEU A 409 -7.60 3.96 -10.40
N GLY A 410 -7.28 2.68 -10.24
CA GLY A 410 -6.01 2.22 -9.68
C GLY A 410 -5.91 2.43 -8.17
N ASP A 411 -4.70 2.20 -7.68
CA ASP A 411 -4.26 2.45 -6.31
C ASP A 411 -3.94 3.95 -6.14
N ALA A 412 -4.48 4.57 -5.09
CA ALA A 412 -4.42 6.02 -4.85
C ALA A 412 -2.99 6.57 -4.79
N ASP A 413 -2.01 5.74 -4.41
CA ASP A 413 -0.63 6.18 -4.18
C ASP A 413 0.21 6.28 -5.47
N SER A 414 -0.36 5.94 -6.63
CA SER A 414 0.48 5.69 -7.80
C SER A 414 -0.09 6.23 -9.11
N ARG A 415 0.53 7.34 -9.54
CA ARG A 415 0.57 7.83 -10.94
C ARG A 415 1.01 6.77 -11.98
N TYR A 416 1.35 5.56 -11.54
CA TYR A 416 1.88 4.44 -12.33
C TYR A 416 1.02 3.16 -12.27
N SER A 417 -0.09 3.11 -11.52
CA SER A 417 -0.92 1.91 -11.27
C SER A 417 -2.37 2.10 -11.72
N PHE A 418 -2.64 3.02 -12.65
CA PHE A 418 -3.91 3.06 -13.35
C PHE A 418 -4.20 1.66 -13.93
N ASN A 419 -5.39 1.11 -13.63
CA ASN A 419 -5.89 -0.22 -14.02
C ASN A 419 -5.48 -1.44 -13.18
N GLY A 420 -5.14 -1.25 -11.90
CA GLY A 420 -5.02 -2.35 -10.93
C GLY A 420 -4.08 -3.48 -11.36
N TYR A 421 -3.07 -3.17 -12.16
CA TYR A 421 -2.10 -4.11 -12.74
C TYR A 421 -2.67 -5.21 -13.66
N LEU A 422 -3.93 -5.10 -14.10
CA LEU A 422 -4.45 -5.94 -15.19
C LEU A 422 -4.15 -5.35 -16.58
N PHE A 423 -3.98 -4.03 -16.66
CA PHE A 423 -3.67 -3.32 -17.89
C PHE A 423 -2.64 -2.21 -17.62
N ASN A 424 -1.71 -1.98 -18.54
CA ASN A 424 -0.75 -0.88 -18.44
C ASN A 424 -1.07 0.18 -19.49
N ASN A 425 -1.58 1.34 -19.05
CA ASN A 425 -1.92 2.46 -19.92
C ASN A 425 -0.73 2.98 -20.75
N LYS A 426 0.51 2.82 -20.28
CA LYS A 426 1.68 3.31 -21.02
C LYS A 426 2.06 2.39 -22.17
N THR A 427 1.95 1.09 -21.97
CA THR A 427 2.29 0.10 -23.01
C THR A 427 1.08 -0.29 -23.85
N GLN A 428 -0.13 0.10 -23.44
CA GLN A 428 -1.40 -0.32 -24.04
C GLN A 428 -1.53 -1.85 -24.11
N CYS A 429 -0.85 -2.56 -23.20
CA CYS A 429 -0.78 -4.01 -23.16
C CYS A 429 -0.93 -4.49 -21.70
N PRO A 430 -1.55 -5.66 -21.48
CA PRO A 430 -1.52 -6.31 -20.17
C PRO A 430 -0.08 -6.61 -19.73
N PRO A 431 0.29 -6.34 -18.47
CA PRO A 431 1.54 -6.87 -17.92
C PRO A 431 1.46 -8.41 -17.83
N VAL A 432 2.59 -9.04 -17.51
CA VAL A 432 2.71 -10.49 -17.44
C VAL A 432 1.69 -11.11 -16.50
N LEU A 433 1.53 -10.55 -15.29
CA LEU A 433 0.56 -11.07 -14.33
C LEU A 433 -0.89 -10.82 -14.77
N GLY A 434 -1.21 -9.65 -15.33
CA GLY A 434 -2.53 -9.39 -15.93
C GLY A 434 -2.87 -10.38 -17.05
N THR A 435 -1.89 -10.76 -17.87
CA THR A 435 -2.04 -11.80 -18.90
C THR A 435 -2.37 -13.16 -18.29
N ALA A 436 -1.71 -13.54 -17.19
CA ALA A 436 -2.00 -14.78 -16.48
C ALA A 436 -3.46 -14.80 -15.97
N ILE A 437 -3.97 -13.66 -15.49
CA ILE A 437 -5.36 -13.53 -15.04
C ILE A 437 -6.34 -13.75 -16.19
N TYR A 438 -6.12 -13.16 -17.37
CA TYR A 438 -7.00 -13.38 -18.52
C TYR A 438 -7.00 -14.83 -19.01
N ILE A 439 -5.84 -15.50 -18.99
CA ILE A 439 -5.75 -16.94 -19.31
C ILE A 439 -6.57 -17.76 -18.29
N ASP A 440 -6.48 -17.42 -17.00
CA ASP A 440 -7.25 -18.08 -15.95
C ASP A 440 -8.77 -17.84 -16.10
N MET A 441 -9.19 -16.63 -16.48
CA MET A 441 -10.60 -16.32 -16.79
C MET A 441 -11.17 -17.20 -17.91
N LEU A 442 -10.38 -17.48 -18.95
CA LEU A 442 -10.78 -18.37 -20.04
C LEU A 442 -10.80 -19.85 -19.61
N LYS A 443 -9.84 -20.25 -18.77
CA LYS A 443 -9.70 -21.64 -18.31
C LYS A 443 -10.73 -22.02 -17.25
N HIS A 444 -11.09 -21.07 -16.39
CA HIS A 444 -11.90 -21.28 -15.19
C HIS A 444 -13.05 -20.27 -15.05
N PRO A 445 -13.89 -20.05 -16.09
CA PRO A 445 -14.90 -18.99 -16.08
C PRO A 445 -15.90 -19.12 -14.93
N ASN A 446 -16.28 -20.35 -14.56
CA ASN A 446 -17.21 -20.58 -13.44
C ASN A 446 -16.67 -20.08 -12.09
N GLN A 447 -15.35 -20.15 -11.87
CA GLN A 447 -14.75 -19.67 -10.63
C GLN A 447 -14.80 -18.14 -10.55
N TRP A 448 -14.74 -17.43 -11.69
CA TRP A 448 -14.94 -15.98 -11.73
C TRP A 448 -16.41 -15.59 -11.56
N LEU A 449 -17.34 -16.38 -12.10
CA LEU A 449 -18.78 -16.17 -11.90
C LEU A 449 -19.20 -16.29 -10.43
N GLU A 450 -18.58 -17.20 -9.67
CA GLU A 450 -18.76 -17.30 -8.21
C GLU A 450 -18.31 -16.02 -7.47
N LEU A 451 -17.32 -15.32 -8.04
CA LEU A 451 -16.82 -14.01 -7.59
C LEU A 451 -17.63 -12.84 -8.18
N LYS A 452 -18.76 -13.12 -8.82
CA LYS A 452 -19.65 -12.14 -9.46
C LYS A 452 -18.99 -11.35 -10.59
N ILE A 453 -17.92 -11.89 -11.18
CA ILE A 453 -17.22 -11.31 -12.33
C ILE A 453 -17.46 -12.23 -13.53
N ALA A 454 -18.12 -11.74 -14.55
CA ALA A 454 -18.35 -12.46 -15.80
C ALA A 454 -17.32 -12.01 -16.84
N PRO A 455 -16.31 -12.84 -17.20
CA PRO A 455 -15.26 -12.43 -18.13
C PRO A 455 -15.75 -11.89 -19.47
N GLU A 456 -16.85 -12.44 -20.00
CA GLU A 456 -17.48 -11.99 -21.25
C GLU A 456 -18.12 -10.58 -21.15
N SER A 457 -18.36 -10.10 -19.93
CA SER A 457 -18.93 -8.79 -19.62
C SER A 457 -17.88 -7.76 -19.18
N LEU A 458 -16.59 -8.08 -19.28
CA LEU A 458 -15.52 -7.08 -19.08
C LEU A 458 -15.75 -5.86 -19.98
N THR A 459 -15.28 -4.69 -19.55
CA THR A 459 -15.49 -3.42 -20.26
C THR A 459 -14.15 -2.76 -20.61
N GLY A 460 -14.18 -1.77 -21.52
CA GLY A 460 -13.03 -0.93 -21.86
C GLY A 460 -11.79 -1.72 -22.32
N GLU A 461 -10.62 -1.31 -21.81
CA GLU A 461 -9.33 -1.93 -22.13
C GLU A 461 -9.19 -3.37 -21.59
N TYR A 462 -9.91 -3.71 -20.51
CA TYR A 462 -9.91 -5.08 -20.00
C TYR A 462 -10.60 -6.04 -20.96
N LYS A 463 -11.72 -5.62 -21.55
CA LYS A 463 -12.41 -6.41 -22.58
C LYS A 463 -11.50 -6.64 -23.79
N LYS A 464 -10.89 -5.56 -24.30
CA LYS A 464 -9.98 -5.64 -25.45
C LYS A 464 -8.84 -6.63 -25.19
N SER A 465 -8.23 -6.54 -24.02
CA SER A 465 -7.14 -7.43 -23.60
C SER A 465 -7.59 -8.89 -23.48
N TYR A 466 -8.73 -9.13 -22.84
CA TYR A 466 -9.33 -10.46 -22.72
C TYR A 466 -9.62 -11.09 -24.10
N GLU A 467 -10.24 -10.34 -25.02
CA GLU A 467 -10.55 -10.82 -26.38
C GLU A 467 -9.29 -11.14 -27.19
N LEU A 468 -8.20 -10.38 -27.00
CA LEU A 468 -6.91 -10.69 -27.63
C LEU A 468 -6.34 -12.03 -27.13
N VAL A 469 -6.40 -12.30 -25.82
CA VAL A 469 -5.98 -13.60 -25.27
C VAL A 469 -6.89 -14.71 -25.77
N LYS A 470 -8.21 -14.49 -25.76
CA LYS A 470 -9.24 -15.44 -26.22
C LYS A 470 -9.00 -15.86 -27.67
N THR A 471 -8.64 -14.91 -28.54
CA THR A 471 -8.36 -15.14 -29.96
C THR A 471 -7.29 -16.21 -30.19
N ILE A 472 -6.26 -16.25 -29.33
CA ILE A 472 -5.16 -17.21 -29.47
C ILE A 472 -5.23 -18.37 -28.47
N TYR A 473 -6.27 -18.42 -27.63
CA TYR A 473 -6.34 -19.34 -26.48
C TYR A 473 -6.21 -20.81 -26.88
N ASP A 474 -6.86 -21.23 -27.96
CA ASP A 474 -6.79 -22.61 -28.46
C ASP A 474 -5.37 -23.05 -28.83
N ASN A 475 -4.50 -22.10 -29.23
CA ASN A 475 -3.11 -22.36 -29.57
C ASN A 475 -2.19 -22.46 -28.35
N ILE A 476 -2.65 -22.02 -27.17
CA ILE A 476 -1.81 -21.92 -25.96
C ILE A 476 -2.34 -22.75 -24.79
N LYS A 477 -3.62 -23.17 -24.78
CA LYS A 477 -4.27 -23.79 -23.62
C LYS A 477 -3.59 -25.03 -23.05
N ASN A 478 -2.82 -25.75 -23.88
CA ASN A 478 -2.08 -26.95 -23.49
C ASN A 478 -0.60 -26.70 -23.16
N ASP A 479 -0.12 -25.47 -23.35
CA ASP A 479 1.27 -25.11 -23.07
C ASP A 479 1.53 -24.95 -21.57
N ARG A 480 2.81 -24.95 -21.19
CA ARG A 480 3.25 -24.56 -19.84
C ARG A 480 2.96 -23.07 -19.61
N PRO A 481 2.69 -22.63 -18.36
CA PRO A 481 2.35 -21.24 -18.05
C PRO A 481 3.34 -20.20 -18.63
N SER A 482 4.65 -20.42 -18.50
CA SER A 482 5.65 -19.48 -19.04
C SER A 482 5.60 -19.35 -20.57
N ILE A 483 5.29 -20.43 -21.29
CA ILE A 483 5.12 -20.42 -22.75
C ILE A 483 3.80 -19.75 -23.15
N GLN A 484 2.72 -19.98 -22.40
CA GLN A 484 1.45 -19.27 -22.60
C GLN A 484 1.65 -17.76 -22.49
N LEU A 485 2.33 -17.32 -21.42
CA LEU A 485 2.62 -15.92 -21.17
C LEU A 485 3.54 -15.32 -22.25
N LEU A 486 4.59 -16.04 -22.66
CA LEU A 486 5.45 -15.62 -23.78
C LEU A 486 4.61 -15.38 -25.04
N LYS A 487 3.83 -16.37 -25.47
CA LYS A 487 3.03 -16.29 -26.71
C LYS A 487 2.03 -15.13 -26.67
N CYS A 488 1.35 -14.92 -25.54
CA CYS A 488 0.45 -13.78 -25.37
C CYS A 488 1.19 -12.44 -25.46
N GLN A 489 2.31 -12.29 -24.75
CA GLN A 489 3.09 -11.05 -24.75
C GLN A 489 3.64 -10.72 -26.14
N LEU A 490 4.15 -11.72 -26.86
CA LEU A 490 4.57 -11.54 -28.25
C LEU A 490 3.40 -11.17 -29.16
N TYR A 491 2.25 -11.84 -29.01
CA TYR A 491 1.04 -11.56 -29.80
C TYR A 491 0.54 -10.12 -29.64
N PHE A 492 0.57 -9.57 -28.42
CA PHE A 492 0.19 -8.18 -28.17
C PHE A 492 1.11 -7.19 -28.92
N ASN A 493 2.38 -7.54 -29.07
CA ASN A 493 3.39 -6.70 -29.72
C ASN A 493 3.41 -6.81 -31.25
N LEU A 494 2.69 -7.77 -31.86
CA LEU A 494 2.65 -7.91 -33.32
C LEU A 494 1.85 -6.79 -33.98
N ASN A 495 2.27 -6.42 -35.19
CA ASN A 495 1.57 -5.46 -36.03
C ASN A 495 0.14 -5.94 -36.31
N LEU A 496 -0.85 -5.08 -36.08
CA LEU A 496 -2.27 -5.38 -36.23
C LEU A 496 -2.64 -5.93 -37.61
N GLU A 497 -2.05 -5.41 -38.69
CA GLU A 497 -2.41 -5.79 -40.07
C GLU A 497 -2.02 -7.25 -40.40
N ASN A 498 -0.89 -7.72 -39.89
CA ASN A 498 -0.33 -9.05 -40.18
C ASN A 498 -0.35 -10.00 -38.98
N ARG A 499 -0.98 -9.58 -37.87
CA ARG A 499 -0.91 -10.23 -36.56
C ARG A 499 -1.18 -11.73 -36.61
N ALA A 500 -2.24 -12.15 -37.31
CA ALA A 500 -2.62 -13.55 -37.37
C ALA A 500 -1.60 -14.42 -38.11
N ALA A 501 -1.11 -13.94 -39.27
CA ALA A 501 -0.13 -14.67 -40.08
C ALA A 501 1.24 -14.75 -39.38
N GLU A 502 1.69 -13.63 -38.80
CA GLU A 502 2.94 -13.58 -38.03
C GLU A 502 2.86 -14.46 -36.78
N PHE A 503 1.73 -14.44 -36.07
CA PHE A 503 1.53 -15.31 -34.91
C PHE A 503 1.54 -16.79 -35.29
N GLY A 504 0.94 -17.18 -36.42
CA GLY A 504 0.98 -18.57 -36.89
C GLY A 504 2.42 -19.10 -37.01
N ARG A 505 3.29 -18.32 -37.67
CA ARG A 505 4.71 -18.64 -37.83
C ARG A 505 5.45 -18.67 -36.49
N LEU A 506 5.20 -17.69 -35.62
CA LEU A 506 5.80 -17.63 -34.28
C LEU A 506 5.37 -18.80 -33.40
N ASN A 507 4.09 -19.16 -33.43
CA ASN A 507 3.53 -20.25 -32.66
C ASN A 507 4.15 -21.58 -33.06
N GLU A 508 4.29 -21.84 -34.37
CA GLU A 508 4.97 -23.02 -34.90
C GLU A 508 6.44 -23.07 -34.46
N LEU A 509 7.16 -21.96 -34.60
CA LEU A 509 8.55 -21.84 -34.16
C LEU A 509 8.69 -22.15 -32.66
N ILE A 510 7.80 -21.60 -31.83
CA ILE A 510 7.82 -21.80 -30.38
C ILE A 510 7.48 -23.24 -30.02
N ASN A 511 6.48 -23.85 -30.66
CA ASN A 511 6.09 -25.23 -30.41
C ASN A 511 7.23 -26.21 -30.75
N ASN A 512 7.88 -26.01 -31.89
CA ASN A 512 8.99 -26.84 -32.36
C ASN A 512 10.24 -26.72 -31.47
N ASN A 513 10.33 -25.68 -30.64
CA ASN A 513 11.49 -25.38 -29.79
C ASN A 513 11.12 -25.21 -28.30
N SER A 514 9.97 -25.73 -27.87
CA SER A 514 9.37 -25.41 -26.56
C SER A 514 10.29 -25.72 -25.37
N GLU A 515 11.03 -26.83 -25.39
CA GLU A 515 11.98 -27.20 -24.34
C GLU A 515 13.13 -26.21 -24.23
N LYS A 516 13.76 -25.88 -25.38
CA LYS A 516 14.87 -24.92 -25.44
C LYS A 516 14.42 -23.52 -25.05
N ILE A 517 13.25 -23.08 -25.52
CA ILE A 517 12.67 -21.79 -25.13
C ILE A 517 12.42 -21.75 -23.62
N SER A 518 11.91 -22.84 -23.04
CA SER A 518 11.67 -22.91 -21.59
C SER A 518 12.94 -22.66 -20.78
N THR A 519 14.11 -23.09 -21.26
CA THR A 519 15.40 -22.81 -20.58
C THR A 519 15.89 -21.36 -20.72
N LEU A 520 15.34 -20.61 -21.68
CA LEU A 520 15.67 -19.22 -21.94
C LEU A 520 14.69 -18.24 -21.29
N LEU A 521 13.59 -18.76 -20.74
CA LEU A 521 12.58 -17.94 -20.07
C LEU A 521 12.90 -17.81 -18.59
N GLU A 522 12.83 -16.57 -18.09
CA GLU A 522 13.04 -16.28 -16.68
C GLU A 522 12.08 -15.17 -16.21
N PHE A 523 11.44 -15.39 -15.07
CA PHE A 523 10.66 -14.37 -14.39
C PHE A 523 11.59 -13.52 -13.52
N LYS A 524 11.65 -12.21 -13.79
CA LYS A 524 12.50 -11.27 -13.03
C LYS A 524 11.71 -10.11 -12.47
N LYS A 525 12.05 -9.73 -11.24
CA LYS A 525 11.61 -8.46 -10.67
C LYS A 525 12.47 -7.33 -11.24
N VAL A 526 11.81 -6.24 -11.65
CA VAL A 526 12.51 -5.03 -12.10
C VAL A 526 13.22 -4.39 -10.91
N THR A 527 14.54 -4.25 -10.98
CA THR A 527 15.33 -3.57 -9.95
C THR A 527 15.38 -2.06 -10.21
N LYS A 528 15.72 -1.25 -9.19
CA LYS A 528 15.88 0.21 -9.34
C LYS A 528 16.84 0.59 -10.47
N ALA A 529 17.89 -0.19 -10.70
CA ALA A 529 18.87 0.03 -11.76
C ALA A 529 18.30 -0.24 -13.16
N THR A 530 17.30 -1.10 -13.26
CA THR A 530 16.66 -1.50 -14.52
C THR A 530 15.28 -0.87 -14.73
N THR A 531 14.85 0.02 -13.83
CA THR A 531 13.55 0.69 -13.89
C THR A 531 13.44 1.52 -15.17
N THR A 532 12.67 1.04 -16.13
CA THR A 532 12.32 1.78 -17.34
C THR A 532 11.17 2.75 -17.04
N LYS A 533 10.87 3.69 -17.96
CA LYS A 533 9.68 4.56 -17.85
C LYS A 533 8.35 3.76 -17.77
N THR A 534 8.36 2.50 -18.20
CA THR A 534 7.20 1.63 -18.35
C THR A 534 6.91 0.74 -17.13
N HIS A 535 7.91 0.45 -16.31
CA HIS A 535 7.79 -0.48 -15.18
C HIS A 535 8.20 0.17 -13.86
N GLY A 536 7.43 -0.06 -12.80
CA GLY A 536 7.84 0.32 -11.44
C GLY A 536 8.87 -0.65 -10.89
N THR A 537 9.71 -0.19 -9.97
CA THR A 537 10.58 -1.07 -9.17
C THR A 537 9.76 -2.19 -8.52
N ASN A 538 10.32 -3.41 -8.47
CA ASN A 538 9.71 -4.65 -7.98
C ASN A 538 8.50 -5.17 -8.79
N SER A 539 8.17 -4.58 -9.93
CA SER A 539 7.19 -5.16 -10.87
C SER A 539 7.75 -6.44 -11.50
N LEU A 540 6.87 -7.38 -11.87
CA LEU A 540 7.29 -8.66 -12.43
C LEU A 540 7.30 -8.65 -13.96
N ASN A 541 8.43 -9.03 -14.56
CA ASN A 541 8.58 -9.22 -15.99
C ASN A 541 8.94 -10.65 -16.34
N LEU A 542 8.52 -11.07 -17.54
CA LEU A 542 9.00 -12.26 -18.20
C LEU A 542 10.11 -11.83 -19.14
N THR A 543 11.24 -12.53 -19.08
CA THR A 543 12.37 -12.29 -19.96
C THR A 543 12.63 -13.51 -20.82
N PHE A 544 13.02 -13.26 -22.07
CA PHE A 544 13.51 -14.27 -22.99
C PHE A 544 14.97 -13.97 -23.32
N ASN A 545 15.86 -14.85 -22.85
CA ASN A 545 17.31 -14.66 -22.90
C ASN A 545 17.77 -13.28 -22.35
N GLY A 546 17.23 -12.90 -21.18
CA GLY A 546 17.53 -11.64 -20.52
C GLY A 546 16.82 -10.40 -21.07
N VAL A 547 16.09 -10.50 -22.18
CA VAL A 547 15.33 -9.39 -22.76
C VAL A 547 13.87 -9.44 -22.28
N PRO A 548 13.32 -8.36 -21.67
CA PRO A 548 11.91 -8.29 -21.32
C PRO A 548 10.99 -8.51 -22.53
N THR A 549 10.02 -9.40 -22.41
CA THR A 549 9.18 -9.81 -23.56
C THR A 549 8.31 -8.69 -24.10
N ASP A 550 7.93 -7.74 -23.25
CA ASP A 550 7.14 -6.55 -23.62
C ASP A 550 7.92 -5.53 -24.48
N LEU A 551 9.25 -5.67 -24.53
CA LEU A 551 10.14 -4.87 -25.39
C LEU A 551 10.44 -5.54 -26.74
N ILE A 552 10.01 -6.78 -26.96
CA ILE A 552 10.19 -7.49 -28.23
C ILE A 552 9.05 -7.09 -29.19
N ARG A 553 9.28 -6.06 -30.02
CA ARG A 553 8.25 -5.46 -30.89
C ARG A 553 8.54 -5.55 -32.39
N SER A 554 9.76 -5.21 -32.83
CA SER A 554 10.15 -5.28 -34.25
C SER A 554 10.92 -6.56 -34.55
N ASN A 555 10.65 -7.18 -35.70
CA ASN A 555 11.30 -8.42 -36.15
C ASN A 555 11.22 -9.55 -35.12
N THR A 556 10.10 -9.64 -34.39
CA THR A 556 9.89 -10.62 -33.30
C THR A 556 10.22 -12.04 -33.72
N TYR A 557 9.77 -12.47 -34.91
CA TYR A 557 10.08 -13.81 -35.44
C TYR A 557 11.59 -14.03 -35.58
N ASP A 558 12.29 -13.13 -36.26
CA ASP A 558 13.73 -13.26 -36.50
C ASP A 558 14.52 -13.17 -35.19
N PHE A 559 14.10 -12.34 -34.23
CA PHE A 559 14.72 -12.26 -32.92
C PHE A 559 14.61 -13.58 -32.14
N ILE A 560 13.40 -14.16 -32.07
CA ILE A 560 13.18 -15.43 -31.38
C ILE A 560 13.97 -16.54 -32.08
N LYS A 561 13.90 -16.60 -33.42
CA LYS A 561 14.63 -17.59 -34.23
C LYS A 561 16.14 -17.48 -34.03
N ASP A 562 16.71 -16.29 -34.16
CA ASP A 562 18.15 -16.07 -34.01
C ASP A 562 18.64 -16.42 -32.62
N THR A 563 17.87 -16.06 -31.58
CA THR A 563 18.21 -16.39 -30.20
C THR A 563 18.22 -17.91 -29.97
N ILE A 564 17.24 -18.62 -30.55
CA ILE A 564 17.19 -20.08 -30.50
C ILE A 564 18.37 -20.68 -31.28
N GLU A 565 18.64 -20.24 -32.50
CA GLU A 565 19.67 -20.85 -33.36
C GLU A 565 21.10 -20.55 -32.90
N LYS A 566 21.37 -19.31 -32.48
CA LYS A 566 22.72 -18.81 -32.24
C LYS A 566 23.11 -18.78 -30.76
N GLY A 567 22.14 -18.85 -29.84
CA GLY A 567 22.40 -18.74 -28.40
C GLY A 567 22.85 -17.34 -27.93
N GLU A 568 22.94 -16.37 -28.83
CA GLU A 568 23.34 -14.98 -28.56
C GLU A 568 22.14 -14.04 -28.78
N SER A 569 21.82 -13.20 -27.79
CA SER A 569 20.88 -12.10 -27.99
C SER A 569 21.59 -10.94 -28.69
N LYS A 570 21.43 -10.79 -30.01
CA LYS A 570 21.81 -9.53 -30.68
C LYS A 570 20.77 -8.44 -30.34
N ILE A 571 20.96 -7.79 -29.19
CA ILE A 571 20.10 -6.69 -28.69
C ILE A 571 20.02 -5.54 -29.71
N LEU A 572 21.03 -5.39 -30.58
CA LEU A 572 21.11 -4.37 -31.62
C LEU A 572 19.99 -4.46 -32.70
N GLY A 573 19.23 -5.56 -32.78
CA GLY A 573 18.10 -5.70 -33.72
C GLY A 573 16.72 -5.31 -33.18
N LEU A 574 16.60 -4.98 -31.89
CA LEU A 574 15.32 -4.85 -31.17
C LEU A 574 14.75 -3.42 -31.10
N VAL A 575 15.50 -2.43 -31.54
CA VAL A 575 15.04 -1.03 -31.55
C VAL A 575 14.76 -0.64 -32.98
N ASP A 576 13.52 -0.22 -33.25
CA ASP A 576 13.12 0.31 -34.55
C ASP A 576 14.19 1.31 -35.04
N PRO A 577 14.81 1.09 -36.21
CA PRO A 577 15.83 1.99 -36.76
C PRO A 577 15.36 3.44 -36.89
N LYS A 578 14.05 3.70 -36.90
CA LYS A 578 13.46 5.05 -36.90
C LYS A 578 13.36 5.66 -35.50
N VAL A 579 13.31 4.84 -34.45
CA VAL A 579 13.26 5.24 -33.03
C VAL A 579 14.66 5.40 -32.45
N LEU A 580 15.63 4.62 -32.93
CA LEU A 580 17.03 4.71 -32.49
C LEU A 580 17.57 6.16 -32.54
N PRO A 581 17.36 6.95 -33.64
CA PRO A 581 17.76 8.36 -33.74
C PRO A 581 16.99 9.34 -32.83
N GLN A 582 15.91 8.90 -32.21
CA GLN A 582 15.07 9.71 -31.31
C GLN A 582 15.31 9.40 -29.83
N LEU A 583 16.03 8.30 -29.52
CA LEU A 583 16.46 8.01 -28.17
C LEU A 583 17.57 8.99 -27.75
N PRO A 584 17.56 9.47 -26.48
CA PRO A 584 18.69 10.22 -25.92
C PRO A 584 19.99 9.46 -26.13
N ILE A 585 21.08 10.18 -26.42
CA ILE A 585 22.41 9.61 -26.68
C ILE A 585 22.79 8.57 -25.62
N GLN A 586 22.44 8.79 -24.35
CA GLN A 586 22.72 7.85 -23.26
C GLN A 586 22.02 6.49 -23.45
N SER A 587 20.76 6.48 -23.89
CA SER A 587 20.02 5.23 -24.14
C SER A 587 20.53 4.51 -25.38
N ARG A 588 20.91 5.27 -26.41
CA ARG A 588 21.52 4.75 -27.64
C ARG A 588 22.89 4.11 -27.35
N TYR A 589 23.69 4.79 -26.54
CA TYR A 589 25.01 4.34 -26.11
C TYR A 589 24.91 3.11 -25.20
N CYS A 590 23.99 3.08 -24.22
CA CYS A 590 23.76 1.89 -23.39
C CYS A 590 23.32 0.67 -24.21
N LEU A 591 22.47 0.84 -25.22
CA LEU A 591 22.06 -0.25 -26.11
C LEU A 591 23.20 -0.74 -27.01
N GLU A 592 24.06 0.16 -27.50
CA GLU A 592 25.29 -0.20 -28.21
C GLU A 592 26.34 -0.86 -27.32
N LEU A 593 26.43 -0.45 -26.04
CA LEU A 593 27.34 -0.99 -25.03
C LEU A 593 26.94 -2.40 -24.60
N ILE A 594 25.64 -2.66 -24.42
CA ILE A 594 25.11 -3.98 -24.09
C ILE A 594 25.29 -4.94 -25.29
N GLY A 595 25.15 -4.45 -26.53
CA GLY A 595 25.30 -5.24 -27.74
C GLY A 595 26.73 -5.70 -28.09
N LYS A 596 27.78 -5.15 -27.46
CA LYS A 596 29.19 -5.43 -27.81
C LYS A 596 29.98 -6.27 -26.82
N GLY A 597 29.37 -6.71 -25.71
CA GLY A 597 29.87 -7.84 -24.90
C GLY A 597 31.32 -7.80 -24.43
N ASN A 598 31.95 -6.62 -24.21
CA ASN A 598 33.33 -6.57 -23.72
C ASN A 598 33.64 -5.31 -22.89
N SER A 599 33.22 -5.33 -21.62
CA SER A 599 33.38 -4.24 -20.65
C SER A 599 34.83 -3.81 -20.41
N GLN A 600 35.81 -4.70 -20.60
CA GLN A 600 37.24 -4.43 -20.41
C GLN A 600 37.83 -3.50 -21.49
N ASN A 601 37.46 -3.71 -22.75
CA ASN A 601 37.91 -2.85 -23.85
C ASN A 601 37.26 -1.45 -23.81
N ILE A 602 36.05 -1.37 -23.27
CA ILE A 602 35.32 -0.12 -23.05
C ILE A 602 35.98 0.69 -21.93
N LEU A 603 36.29 0.05 -20.79
CA LEU A 603 37.00 0.69 -19.67
C LEU A 603 38.36 1.25 -20.11
N LYS A 604 39.06 0.53 -20.99
CA LYS A 604 40.33 0.97 -21.58
C LYS A 604 40.15 2.21 -22.46
N LYS A 605 39.15 2.23 -23.34
CA LYS A 605 38.92 3.34 -24.28
C LYS A 605 38.46 4.62 -23.59
N VAL A 606 37.60 4.51 -22.56
CA VAL A 606 37.18 5.66 -21.73
C VAL A 606 38.37 6.22 -20.93
N LYS A 607 39.24 5.35 -20.39
CA LYS A 607 40.48 5.77 -19.72
C LYS A 607 41.43 6.51 -20.66
N GLU A 608 41.53 6.05 -21.91
CA GLU A 608 42.36 6.67 -22.95
C GLU A 608 41.81 8.04 -23.40
N GLU A 609 40.51 8.17 -23.65
CA GLU A 609 39.90 9.43 -24.12
C GLU A 609 39.81 10.52 -23.03
N LEU A 610 39.66 10.13 -21.76
CA LEU A 610 39.60 11.06 -20.62
C LEU A 610 40.94 11.28 -19.91
N GLY A 611 42.02 10.63 -20.36
CA GLY A 611 43.35 10.74 -19.75
C GLY A 611 43.44 10.20 -18.32
N LEU A 612 42.59 9.23 -17.97
CA LEU A 612 42.49 8.69 -16.61
C LEU A 612 43.42 7.48 -16.42
N THR A 613 44.27 7.50 -15.39
CA THR A 613 45.13 6.34 -15.06
C THR A 613 44.34 5.22 -14.38
N SER A 614 44.90 4.01 -14.40
CA SER A 614 44.29 2.77 -13.87
C SER A 614 43.87 2.81 -12.39
N ALA A 615 44.33 3.79 -11.62
CA ALA A 615 43.98 3.98 -10.20
C ALA A 615 42.61 4.67 -9.96
N HIS A 616 42.02 5.32 -10.98
CA HIS A 616 40.89 6.25 -10.76
C HIS A 616 39.50 5.62 -10.88
N ILE A 617 39.33 4.52 -11.62
CA ILE A 617 38.04 3.86 -11.89
C ILE A 617 38.31 2.36 -12.01
N GLN A 618 37.77 1.56 -11.09
CA GLN A 618 38.12 0.14 -10.96
C GLN A 618 37.08 -0.79 -11.59
N ASN A 619 35.82 -0.35 -11.71
CA ASN A 619 34.75 -1.15 -12.32
C ASN A 619 33.78 -0.28 -13.15
N ALA A 620 32.88 -0.92 -13.90
CA ALA A 620 31.89 -0.25 -14.74
C ALA A 620 30.84 0.52 -13.94
N GLU A 621 30.63 0.14 -12.67
CA GLU A 621 29.70 0.78 -11.73
C GLU A 621 30.18 2.18 -11.31
N ASP A 622 31.50 2.37 -11.18
CA ASP A 622 32.12 3.67 -10.94
C ASP A 622 31.83 4.68 -12.07
N ILE A 623 31.81 4.22 -13.33
CA ILE A 623 31.51 5.04 -14.52
C ILE A 623 30.03 5.39 -14.58
N ASP A 624 29.16 4.41 -14.32
CA ASP A 624 27.70 4.59 -14.36
C ASP A 624 27.23 5.55 -13.25
N ASN A 625 27.88 5.48 -12.08
CA ASN A 625 27.69 6.42 -10.98
C ASN A 625 28.20 7.83 -11.34
N LEU A 626 29.40 7.96 -11.94
CA LEU A 626 29.93 9.26 -12.38
C LEU A 626 29.04 9.94 -13.43
N PHE A 627 28.54 9.18 -14.40
CA PHE A 627 27.65 9.70 -15.46
C PHE A 627 26.26 10.06 -14.92
N THR A 628 25.69 9.24 -14.04
CA THR A 628 24.39 9.50 -13.43
C THR A 628 24.43 10.69 -12.48
N LEU A 629 25.52 10.88 -11.74
CA LEU A 629 25.66 11.96 -10.75
C LEU A 629 25.96 13.32 -11.40
N THR A 630 26.81 13.36 -12.43
CA THR A 630 27.26 14.64 -13.04
C THR A 630 26.18 15.31 -13.89
N PHE A 631 25.26 14.54 -14.50
CA PHE A 631 24.25 15.09 -15.41
C PHE A 631 22.83 15.18 -14.84
N LYS A 632 22.49 14.36 -13.83
CA LYS A 632 21.09 14.25 -13.37
C LYS A 632 20.74 15.16 -12.20
N TYR A 633 21.73 15.61 -11.42
CA TYR A 633 21.45 16.29 -10.15
C TYR A 633 21.93 17.74 -10.05
N ASN A 634 22.88 18.18 -10.89
CA ASN A 634 23.48 19.54 -10.80
C ASN A 634 23.90 19.94 -9.36
N ASP A 635 24.12 18.94 -8.50
CA ASP A 635 24.46 19.10 -7.10
C ASP A 635 25.89 18.59 -6.93
N ILE A 636 26.78 19.52 -6.60
CA ILE A 636 28.22 19.28 -6.50
C ILE A 636 28.57 18.78 -5.07
N SER A 637 27.64 18.89 -4.12
CA SER A 637 27.86 18.53 -2.71
C SER A 637 28.15 17.03 -2.54
N CYS A 638 27.58 16.18 -3.39
CA CYS A 638 27.81 14.73 -3.40
C CYS A 638 29.12 14.30 -4.07
N LEU A 639 29.81 15.20 -4.79
CA LEU A 639 31.15 14.96 -5.36
C LEU A 639 32.28 15.36 -4.39
N LYS A 640 31.93 15.98 -3.26
CA LYS A 640 32.87 16.37 -2.20
C LYS A 640 33.79 15.23 -1.75
N PRO A 641 33.35 13.98 -1.55
CA PRO A 641 34.25 12.88 -1.18
C PRO A 641 35.28 12.51 -2.26
N LEU A 642 34.97 12.75 -3.54
CA LEU A 642 35.88 12.49 -4.68
C LEU A 642 36.89 13.63 -4.87
N ILE A 643 36.49 14.86 -4.56
CA ILE A 643 37.35 16.04 -4.53
C ILE A 643 38.28 15.97 -3.31
N ASP A 644 37.73 15.68 -2.12
CA ASP A 644 38.48 15.56 -0.87
C ASP A 644 39.45 14.36 -0.88
N SER A 645 39.18 13.32 -1.69
CA SER A 645 40.10 12.20 -1.92
C SER A 645 41.11 12.42 -3.06
N GLY A 646 41.12 13.61 -3.68
CA GLY A 646 42.06 13.97 -4.75
C GLY A 646 41.86 13.21 -6.07
N LYS A 647 40.74 12.49 -6.22
CA LYS A 647 40.44 11.66 -7.39
C LYS A 647 39.97 12.46 -8.61
N ILE A 648 39.44 13.66 -8.38
CA ILE A 648 39.02 14.62 -9.41
C ILE A 648 39.53 16.00 -9.01
N SER A 649 40.23 16.71 -9.91
CA SER A 649 40.65 18.08 -9.65
C SER A 649 39.50 19.07 -9.91
N ILE A 650 39.49 20.19 -9.18
CA ILE A 650 38.53 21.28 -9.40
C ILE A 650 38.61 21.81 -10.85
N SER A 651 39.80 21.81 -11.46
CA SER A 651 39.98 22.20 -12.86
C SER A 651 39.33 21.24 -13.87
N GLN A 652 39.34 19.93 -13.60
CA GLN A 652 38.65 18.93 -14.42
C GLN A 652 37.13 19.08 -14.32
N LEU A 653 36.63 19.40 -13.13
CA LEU A 653 35.20 19.63 -12.89
C LEU A 653 34.69 20.89 -13.59
N LEU A 654 35.47 21.98 -13.55
CA LEU A 654 35.15 23.23 -14.26
C LEU A 654 35.20 23.06 -15.78
N LYS A 655 36.09 22.21 -16.30
CA LYS A 655 36.15 21.87 -17.73
C LYS A 655 34.88 21.13 -18.17
N LEU A 656 34.44 20.11 -17.43
CA LEU A 656 33.21 19.36 -17.70
C LEU A 656 31.97 20.27 -17.66
N LYS A 657 31.91 21.20 -16.69
CA LYS A 657 30.83 22.19 -16.59
C LYS A 657 30.82 23.15 -17.78
N LYS A 658 31.98 23.55 -18.27
CA LYS A 658 32.12 24.42 -19.44
C LYS A 658 31.67 23.70 -20.72
N GLU A 659 32.11 22.46 -20.92
CA GLU A 659 31.75 21.65 -22.10
C GLU A 659 30.25 21.30 -22.13
N SER A 660 29.62 21.04 -20.97
CA SER A 660 28.17 20.83 -20.91
C SER A 660 27.37 22.09 -21.25
N HIS A 661 27.88 23.26 -20.85
CA HIS A 661 27.26 24.56 -21.12
C HIS A 661 27.44 24.99 -22.59
N GLU A 662 28.61 24.71 -23.17
CA GLU A 662 28.88 24.91 -24.61
C GLU A 662 27.99 24.01 -25.47
N TYR A 663 27.77 22.74 -25.08
CA TYR A 663 26.86 21.83 -25.77
C TYR A 663 25.38 22.31 -25.74
N LEU A 664 24.90 22.80 -24.59
CA LEU A 664 23.55 23.35 -24.47
C LEU A 664 23.37 24.61 -25.33
N ASN A 665 24.39 25.46 -25.38
CA ASN A 665 24.40 26.64 -26.23
C ASN A 665 24.46 26.28 -27.72
N GLN A 666 25.20 25.23 -28.09
CA GLN A 666 25.25 24.75 -29.47
C GLN A 666 23.92 24.12 -29.92
N PHE A 667 23.28 23.32 -29.05
CA PHE A 667 21.95 22.77 -29.30
C PHE A 667 20.89 23.87 -29.49
N ASN A 668 20.94 24.92 -28.65
CA ASN A 668 20.05 26.07 -28.79
C ASN A 668 20.32 26.88 -30.06
N GLN A 669 21.59 27.04 -30.46
CA GLN A 669 21.99 27.73 -31.70
C GLN A 669 21.56 26.95 -32.96
N GLU A 670 21.71 25.61 -32.94
CA GLU A 670 21.25 24.74 -34.03
C GLU A 670 19.72 24.73 -34.13
N ALA A 671 19.01 24.71 -33.00
CA ALA A 671 17.55 24.85 -32.96
C ALA A 671 17.08 26.21 -33.49
N ILE A 672 17.73 27.30 -33.07
CA ILE A 672 17.45 28.64 -33.60
C ILE A 672 17.69 28.66 -35.11
N THR A 673 18.81 28.12 -35.59
CA THR A 673 19.15 28.09 -37.02
C THR A 673 18.11 27.31 -37.84
N LEU A 674 17.63 26.17 -37.34
CA LEU A 674 16.60 25.37 -38.00
C LEU A 674 15.24 26.08 -38.07
N ILE A 675 14.91 26.89 -37.05
CA ILE A 675 13.69 27.71 -37.01
C ILE A 675 13.82 28.92 -37.95
N THR A 676 14.96 29.61 -37.95
CA THR A 676 15.16 30.81 -38.77
C THR A 676 15.33 30.49 -40.27
N GLN A 677 15.63 29.24 -40.62
CA GLN A 677 15.73 28.77 -42.01
C GLN A 677 14.42 28.14 -42.54
N ASP A 678 13.30 28.23 -41.82
CA ASP A 678 12.01 27.61 -42.15
C ASP A 678 12.08 26.08 -42.37
N VAL A 679 13.11 25.43 -41.81
CA VAL A 679 13.28 23.97 -41.89
C VAL A 679 12.38 23.26 -40.87
N MET A 680 12.02 23.94 -39.79
CA MET A 680 11.13 23.45 -38.74
C MET A 680 10.33 24.60 -38.15
N SER A 681 9.00 24.46 -38.02
CA SER A 681 8.20 25.52 -37.40
C SER A 681 8.40 25.58 -35.88
N LEU A 682 8.20 26.76 -35.29
CA LEU A 682 8.27 26.95 -33.84
C LEU A 682 7.33 25.99 -33.09
N ASP A 683 6.16 25.69 -33.65
CA ASP A 683 5.21 24.71 -33.07
C ASP A 683 5.70 23.26 -33.16
N GLN A 684 6.40 22.89 -34.24
CA GLN A 684 7.04 21.57 -34.35
C GLN A 684 8.19 21.42 -33.34
N PHE A 685 9.00 22.46 -33.17
CA PHE A 685 10.05 22.51 -32.16
C PHE A 685 9.48 22.44 -30.74
N LEU A 686 8.44 23.23 -30.43
CA LEU A 686 7.78 23.22 -29.12
C LEU A 686 7.06 21.88 -28.83
N SER A 687 6.57 21.19 -29.86
CA SER A 687 6.03 19.83 -29.77
C SER A 687 7.12 18.79 -29.47
N MET A 688 8.30 18.91 -30.09
CA MET A 688 9.48 18.09 -29.76
C MET A 688 10.01 18.38 -28.34
N ALA A 689 10.14 19.65 -27.97
CA ALA A 689 10.56 20.08 -26.63
C ALA A 689 9.55 19.70 -25.54
N LYS A 690 8.26 19.54 -25.88
CA LYS A 690 7.22 19.03 -24.97
C LYS A 690 7.53 17.64 -24.41
N ASN A 691 8.32 16.82 -25.10
CA ASN A 691 8.79 15.53 -24.62
C ASN A 691 9.99 15.62 -23.66
N GLU A 692 10.73 16.74 -23.66
CA GLU A 692 11.82 17.04 -22.72
C GLU A 692 11.39 17.98 -21.57
N ARG A 693 10.15 18.47 -21.61
CA ARG A 693 9.53 19.35 -20.62
C ARG A 693 9.65 18.86 -19.17
N THR A 694 9.73 17.55 -18.95
CA THR A 694 9.94 16.98 -17.60
C THR A 694 11.32 17.31 -17.03
N THR A 695 12.35 17.49 -17.86
CA THR A 695 13.71 17.85 -17.44
C THR A 695 13.81 19.34 -17.15
N LEU A 696 13.18 20.18 -17.99
CA LEU A 696 13.12 21.64 -17.79
C LEU A 696 12.28 22.03 -16.56
N CYS A 697 11.12 21.39 -16.37
CA CYS A 697 10.31 21.58 -15.16
C CYS A 697 11.04 21.13 -13.88
N ARG A 698 11.99 20.20 -13.98
CA ARG A 698 12.81 19.71 -12.86
C ARG A 698 13.96 20.66 -12.53
N LEU A 699 14.54 21.31 -13.54
CA LEU A 699 15.56 22.36 -13.38
C LEU A 699 14.94 23.63 -12.75
N LEU A 700 13.77 24.04 -13.24
CA LEU A 700 12.99 25.14 -12.65
C LEU A 700 12.41 24.78 -11.27
N GLN A 701 12.28 23.48 -10.95
CA GLN A 701 11.91 23.01 -9.61
C GLN A 701 13.06 23.03 -8.61
N ASN A 702 14.31 22.89 -9.06
CA ASN A 702 15.48 22.92 -8.18
C ASN A 702 16.00 24.35 -7.94
N GLU A 703 15.66 25.32 -8.80
CA GLU A 703 15.84 26.75 -8.49
C GLU A 703 14.77 27.30 -7.53
N ARG A 704 13.79 26.48 -7.10
CA ARG A 704 12.67 26.86 -6.20
C ARG A 704 13.08 27.28 -4.78
N GLU A 705 14.33 27.12 -4.41
CA GLU A 705 14.76 27.42 -3.04
C GLU A 705 15.19 28.89 -2.86
N THR A 706 15.35 29.70 -3.93
CA THR A 706 15.95 31.04 -3.79
C THR A 706 15.46 32.13 -4.76
N SER A 707 14.17 32.30 -5.06
CA SER A 707 13.73 33.53 -5.76
C SER A 707 12.31 34.04 -5.44
N SER A 708 12.14 35.35 -5.68
CA SER A 708 10.98 36.22 -5.42
C SER A 708 9.82 36.06 -6.43
N GLU A 709 9.74 34.95 -7.17
CA GLU A 709 8.81 34.78 -8.30
C GLU A 709 7.58 33.89 -8.00
N ARG A 710 7.38 33.49 -6.73
CA ARG A 710 6.24 32.65 -6.29
C ARG A 710 4.83 33.09 -6.77
N PRO A 711 4.46 34.38 -6.79
CA PRO A 711 3.06 34.76 -7.03
C PRO A 711 2.56 34.51 -8.46
N LEU A 712 3.39 34.71 -9.49
CA LEU A 712 2.93 34.59 -10.89
C LEU A 712 2.73 33.14 -11.34
N MET A 713 3.52 32.21 -10.82
CA MET A 713 3.36 30.79 -11.15
C MET A 713 2.14 30.17 -10.46
N GLY A 714 1.71 30.69 -9.30
CA GLY A 714 0.45 30.33 -8.67
C GLY A 714 -0.74 30.67 -9.57
N LEU A 715 -0.78 31.89 -10.11
CA LEU A 715 -1.81 32.36 -11.03
C LEU A 715 -1.89 31.52 -12.32
N LEU A 716 -0.76 31.07 -12.86
CA LEU A 716 -0.71 30.17 -14.02
C LEU A 716 -1.19 28.74 -13.72
N CYS A 717 -0.87 28.21 -12.53
CA CYS A 717 -1.25 26.86 -12.13
C CYS A 717 -2.72 26.75 -11.73
N GLU A 718 -3.29 27.82 -11.18
CA GLU A 718 -4.70 27.89 -10.77
C GLU A 718 -5.61 28.40 -11.90
N GLY A 719 -5.04 28.77 -13.06
CA GLY A 719 -5.78 29.15 -14.27
C GLY A 719 -6.25 30.60 -14.31
N TYR A 720 -5.75 31.46 -13.42
CA TYR A 720 -6.03 32.90 -13.39
C TYR A 720 -5.24 33.70 -14.42
N LEU A 721 -4.16 33.13 -14.95
CA LEU A 721 -3.37 33.69 -16.04
C LEU A 721 -3.03 32.58 -17.04
N SER A 722 -3.08 32.89 -18.33
CA SER A 722 -2.53 32.03 -19.38
C SER A 722 -1.07 32.38 -19.68
N TRP A 723 -0.33 31.40 -20.23
CA TRP A 723 1.06 31.63 -20.64
C TRP A 723 1.18 32.72 -21.70
N SER A 724 0.19 32.90 -22.57
CA SER A 724 0.23 34.00 -23.55
C SER A 724 0.05 35.36 -22.88
N GLU A 725 -0.83 35.46 -21.88
CA GLU A 725 -1.02 36.72 -21.15
C GLU A 725 0.25 37.09 -20.38
N LEU A 726 0.87 36.12 -19.69
CA LEU A 726 2.11 36.37 -18.94
C LEU A 726 3.24 36.90 -19.82
N ILE A 727 3.40 36.35 -21.03
CA ILE A 727 4.48 36.74 -21.96
C ILE A 727 4.30 38.18 -22.48
N HIS A 728 3.09 38.72 -22.43
CA HIS A 728 2.78 40.06 -22.95
C HIS A 728 2.63 41.12 -21.84
N MET A 729 2.78 40.73 -20.57
CA MET A 729 2.77 41.67 -19.45
C MET A 729 4.07 42.47 -19.40
N SER A 730 3.95 43.77 -19.22
CA SER A 730 5.06 44.66 -18.89
C SER A 730 5.58 44.39 -17.47
N ALA A 731 6.80 44.83 -17.17
CA ALA A 731 7.42 44.64 -15.86
C ALA A 731 6.57 45.21 -14.71
N ASP A 732 5.88 46.33 -14.93
CA ASP A 732 5.02 46.98 -13.93
C ASP A 732 3.71 46.19 -13.68
N GLU A 733 3.16 45.55 -14.72
CA GLU A 733 1.99 44.68 -14.60
C GLU A 733 2.33 43.38 -13.85
N ILE A 734 3.53 42.84 -14.08
CA ILE A 734 4.05 41.67 -13.38
C ILE A 734 4.18 41.96 -11.88
N GLU A 735 4.67 43.14 -11.51
CA GLU A 735 4.86 43.51 -10.10
C GLU A 735 3.50 43.77 -9.40
N THR A 736 2.56 44.41 -10.08
CA THR A 736 1.19 44.65 -9.58
C THR A 736 0.43 43.33 -9.33
N ALA A 737 0.62 42.33 -10.20
CA ALA A 737 0.03 41.00 -10.03
C ALA A 737 0.60 40.24 -8.82
N LYS A 738 1.89 40.45 -8.50
CA LYS A 738 2.51 39.87 -7.29
C LYS A 738 1.91 40.45 -6.02
N GLU A 739 1.74 41.77 -5.96
CA GLU A 739 1.19 42.46 -4.77
C GLU A 739 -0.26 42.06 -4.47
N SER A 740 -1.08 41.90 -5.52
CA SER A 740 -2.50 41.50 -5.40
C SER A 740 -2.66 40.08 -4.84
N THR A 741 -1.73 39.18 -5.16
CA THR A 741 -1.74 37.76 -4.71
C THR A 741 -1.32 37.63 -3.24
N VAL A 742 -0.37 38.46 -2.80
CA VAL A 742 0.06 38.51 -1.38
C VAL A 742 -1.08 38.98 -0.48
N LEU A 743 -1.90 39.93 -0.93
CA LEU A 743 -3.08 40.40 -0.19
C LEU A 743 -4.21 39.36 -0.12
N ALA A 744 -4.41 38.56 -1.17
CA ALA A 744 -5.40 37.48 -1.17
C ALA A 744 -5.00 36.32 -0.23
N THR A 745 -3.70 36.01 -0.14
CA THR A 745 -3.17 34.91 0.69
C THR A 745 -3.16 35.24 2.19
N LEU A 746 -3.18 36.53 2.57
CA LEU A 746 -3.25 36.98 3.96
C LEU A 746 -4.70 37.16 4.48
N GLY A 747 -5.71 37.01 3.61
CA GLY A 747 -7.12 37.20 3.94
C GLY A 747 -7.97 35.93 3.98
N SER A 748 -7.39 34.75 3.79
CA SER A 748 -8.00 33.42 3.91
C SER A 748 -7.42 32.67 5.09
#